data_AF-A0A8T9PY85-F1
#
_entry.id   AF-A0A8T9PY85-F1
#
_cell.length_a   1.000
_cell.length_b   1.000
_cell.length_c   1.000
_cell.angle_alpha   90.00
_cell.angle_beta   90.00
_cell.angle_gamma   90.00
#
_symmetry.space_group_name_H-M   'P 1'
#
loop_
_entity.id
_entity.type
_entity.pdbx_description
1 polymer ?
#
loop_
_entity_poly.entity_id
_entity_poly.type
_entity_poly.pdbx_seq_one_letter_code
_entity_poly.pdbx_strand_id
1 'polypeptide(L)'
;MKHVAATLYLLFLLISTGRAQTGSWNPPGADLAYPRTLLRAAAVPEVQAALLQPTGRTLYQGLYQSAVSSPPADNTSTDGRHRRATLAKNAAFVALLDRKAENGAISPLTAAEKATLIATTRGLLETINTDVEVFATLSNLSSYNEWQWRSKDLIDYLIAYDLLRGAGETDNSLTAAKRRLQEFAGNLDSQAVKPFRPVSFASYEFFKQVKNNHALMTAAALGMAAVVLNDVGSATHVSRRPTSWINHGLYNIDNVLWQDAQRQSDPTKVAGYAEGPYYFKYAFLNCLPFFRAMGNFLPDNTLTYSFGGTSRPIRNPYYDPRYDQLYDWITAILLPDGRLPALEDSFVDMGMPELALTGKSRYLKPLHLGSLSGRQLNSLTAQLRDVSVDMRAAYLAANLTPTAPTNTTLTALPHSGNLVFRSGNDSLATYLHLNGKGGTAQANSGGHSQADASSFLLYAHGQLLALDPGYLSYGRRDSLGQATNHNMLLVDNAGPAIGAPSAPNDAPASIRAAFQTDKLTYGEVQTAYKSATITRKTLFIRNSYYLLADFVQAAAAHTYTWQLHGYGLENGPAATGTFTDNLAGHEGTWQKNGVSLLAHVTATGGASGYTKATNRHELTYNTSEKHTTLLVQKSGAASTQFLAALVPFNSTAPLLTTTSTASTAAVTARGEYQDLAFAQADTVLTTDASSLLPQPVKADGLVNFFSLDAAGNFAQLFLEQGKVLYYGAAPVVQSTKRATLSWQRTSSNTYAGYVSRATTLTIPMSSAPSSVTGPGVTGFQYDAATQQLSLTLTMAADFRVTMPVTNGNVLPVELTGFTASRMGSAARLSWQTASELRNRGFAVERRTTAESQFHEIGFVSGRGTTSNSQRYQYKDDAAPTEAVYYRLRQLNEDGTTAYSPVVVLAATAATPVLSVSPVPAQDFLQITLSGVLAANTEVTLLDQQGRPVLRQTVRGEARLEVSSLAAGLYFLRATDAAGNVVGKPQKVLIAR
;
A
#
# COMPACT_ATOMS: atom_id res chain seq x y z
N MET A 1 58.86 35.48 62.65
CA MET A 1 58.12 34.22 62.86
C MET A 1 57.79 33.62 61.50
N LYS A 2 58.78 32.92 60.94
CA LYS A 2 58.73 32.21 59.66
C LYS A 2 59.15 30.79 60.00
N HIS A 3 58.18 29.89 60.17
CA HIS A 3 58.25 28.43 60.19
C HIS A 3 56.90 27.96 60.76
N VAL A 4 56.41 26.81 60.27
CA VAL A 4 55.10 26.21 60.60
C VAL A 4 53.92 26.75 59.76
N ALA A 5 53.94 26.44 58.45
CA ALA A 5 52.72 26.21 57.65
C ALA A 5 53.00 25.57 56.27
N ALA A 6 54.26 25.20 55.96
CA ALA A 6 54.67 24.67 54.66
C ALA A 6 54.77 23.12 54.60
N THR A 7 54.19 22.38 55.56
CA THR A 7 54.40 20.92 55.66
C THR A 7 53.14 20.11 55.95
N LEU A 8 51.94 20.67 55.75
CA LEU A 8 50.68 19.90 55.86
C LEU A 8 49.84 19.82 54.57
N TYR A 9 50.29 20.40 53.46
CA TYR A 9 49.56 20.36 52.18
C TYR A 9 50.07 19.30 51.19
N LEU A 10 50.98 18.42 51.61
CA LEU A 10 51.56 17.36 50.77
C LEU A 10 51.12 15.93 51.11
N LEU A 11 50.14 15.75 52.01
CA LEU A 11 49.69 14.42 52.43
C LEU A 11 48.15 14.27 52.39
N PHE A 12 47.54 14.62 51.25
CA PHE A 12 46.29 14.01 50.77
C PHE A 12 46.31 13.92 49.24
N LEU A 13 47.42 13.37 48.73
CA LEU A 13 47.52 12.81 47.39
C LEU A 13 47.16 11.32 47.50
N LEU A 14 45.86 11.03 47.55
CA LEU A 14 45.17 9.77 47.23
C LEU A 14 43.74 9.87 47.77
N ILE A 15 42.80 10.17 46.85
CA ILE A 15 41.36 9.80 46.79
C ILE A 15 40.62 10.86 45.94
N SER A 16 40.13 10.43 44.78
CA SER A 16 39.15 11.09 43.88
C SER A 16 39.60 12.25 42.96
N THR A 17 40.46 11.99 41.97
CA THR A 17 40.47 12.79 40.73
C THR A 17 39.50 12.22 39.71
N GLY A 18 38.20 12.28 40.03
CA GLY A 18 37.12 11.94 39.10
C GLY A 18 36.20 13.14 38.90
N ARG A 19 36.53 14.04 37.96
CA ARG A 19 35.56 15.01 37.41
C ARG A 19 36.06 15.61 36.09
N ALA A 20 35.48 15.09 34.99
CA ALA A 20 34.95 15.88 33.87
C ALA A 20 34.10 14.98 32.94
N GLN A 21 32.93 14.53 33.40
CA GLN A 21 31.82 14.20 32.48
C GLN A 21 30.93 15.44 32.39
N THR A 22 30.94 16.14 31.25
CA THR A 22 29.92 17.15 30.94
C THR A 22 29.43 16.91 29.52
N GLY A 23 28.42 16.05 29.36
CA GLY A 23 27.80 15.81 28.06
C GLY A 23 26.95 14.55 27.85
N SER A 24 26.90 13.60 28.79
CA SER A 24 26.05 12.40 28.68
C SER A 24 24.56 12.75 28.67
N TRP A 25 23.74 11.90 28.05
CA TRP A 25 22.30 12.07 27.95
C TRP A 25 21.57 10.86 28.55
N ASN A 26 21.31 10.93 29.86
CA ASN A 26 20.58 9.91 30.63
C ASN A 26 19.28 10.50 31.19
N PRO A 27 18.26 10.71 30.34
CA PRO A 27 16.98 11.25 30.80
C PRO A 27 16.30 10.31 31.81
N PRO A 28 15.50 10.86 32.75
CA PRO A 28 14.74 10.03 33.69
C PRO A 28 13.85 9.00 32.99
N GLY A 29 13.86 7.76 33.50
CA GLY A 29 13.07 6.66 32.93
C GLY A 29 13.72 5.98 31.72
N ALA A 30 14.94 6.35 31.33
CA ALA A 30 15.67 5.67 30.26
C ALA A 30 16.00 4.20 30.62
N ASP A 31 15.68 3.28 29.72
CA ASP A 31 16.10 1.89 29.78
C ASP A 31 17.51 1.75 29.17
N LEU A 32 18.49 1.51 30.05
CA LEU A 32 19.91 1.40 29.67
C LEU A 32 20.31 -0.03 29.27
N ALA A 33 19.38 -0.98 29.23
CA ALA A 33 19.67 -2.33 28.80
C ALA A 33 20.06 -2.37 27.31
N TYR A 34 20.84 -3.39 26.93
CA TYR A 34 21.19 -3.69 25.55
C TYR A 34 20.58 -5.04 25.14
N PRO A 35 20.21 -5.24 23.86
CA PRO A 35 20.11 -4.22 22.81
C PRO A 35 18.87 -3.34 23.03
N ARG A 36 18.89 -2.13 22.47
CA ARG A 36 17.77 -1.19 22.54
C ARG A 36 17.48 -0.45 21.23
N THR A 37 18.17 -0.76 20.14
CA THR A 37 17.92 -0.15 18.83
C THR A 37 16.71 -0.79 18.14
N LEU A 38 16.89 -1.91 17.46
CA LEU A 38 15.85 -2.57 16.67
C LEU A 38 14.83 -3.34 17.55
N LEU A 39 15.34 -4.02 18.57
CA LEU A 39 14.57 -4.83 19.51
C LEU A 39 15.19 -4.77 20.92
N ARG A 40 14.41 -5.14 21.93
CA ARG A 40 14.90 -5.40 23.29
C ARG A 40 15.33 -6.84 23.45
N ALA A 41 16.20 -7.13 24.44
CA ALA A 41 16.65 -8.49 24.76
C ALA A 41 15.49 -9.48 24.93
N ALA A 42 14.39 -9.06 25.57
CA ALA A 42 13.21 -9.90 25.80
C ALA A 42 12.50 -10.36 24.51
N ALA A 43 12.69 -9.67 23.38
CA ALA A 43 12.07 -10.02 22.10
C ALA A 43 12.90 -11.03 21.28
N VAL A 44 14.16 -11.30 21.65
CA VAL A 44 15.05 -12.21 20.90
C VAL A 44 14.43 -13.61 20.72
N PRO A 45 13.84 -14.26 21.75
CA PRO A 45 13.25 -15.58 21.59
C PRO A 45 12.08 -15.61 20.59
N GLU A 46 11.25 -14.57 20.57
CA GLU A 46 10.12 -14.47 19.63
C GLU A 46 10.60 -14.29 18.19
N VAL A 47 11.63 -13.45 17.98
CA VAL A 47 12.25 -13.28 16.66
C VAL A 47 12.88 -14.60 16.19
N GLN A 48 13.60 -15.32 17.07
CA GLN A 48 14.15 -16.65 16.76
C GLN A 48 13.07 -17.64 16.33
N ALA A 49 11.91 -17.63 17.00
CA ALA A 49 10.78 -18.48 16.65
C ALA A 49 10.19 -18.10 15.28
N ALA A 50 10.10 -16.80 14.98
CA ALA A 50 9.59 -16.31 13.69
C ALA A 50 10.49 -16.70 12.50
N LEU A 51 11.80 -16.87 12.71
CA LEU A 51 12.72 -17.36 11.67
C LEU A 51 12.37 -18.78 11.16
N LEU A 52 11.64 -19.55 11.96
CA LEU A 52 11.23 -20.91 11.60
C LEU A 52 10.05 -20.91 10.62
N GLN A 53 9.32 -19.81 10.50
CA GLN A 53 8.23 -19.67 9.53
C GLN A 53 8.78 -19.51 8.10
N PRO A 54 8.06 -19.95 7.05
CA PRO A 54 8.57 -19.92 5.67
C PRO A 54 9.10 -18.54 5.24
N THR A 55 8.32 -17.47 5.44
CA THR A 55 8.73 -16.10 5.10
C THR A 55 9.92 -15.63 5.91
N GLY A 56 9.92 -15.89 7.23
CA GLY A 56 11.03 -15.54 8.12
C GLY A 56 12.33 -16.24 7.72
N ARG A 57 12.25 -17.53 7.37
CA ARG A 57 13.37 -18.33 6.91
C ARG A 57 13.99 -17.80 5.61
N THR A 58 13.17 -17.49 4.61
CA THR A 58 13.65 -16.95 3.33
C THR A 58 14.36 -15.61 3.51
N LEU A 59 13.77 -14.69 4.28
CA LEU A 59 14.38 -13.39 4.56
C LEU A 59 15.68 -13.54 5.36
N TYR A 60 15.69 -14.42 6.35
CA TYR A 60 16.86 -14.65 7.19
C TYR A 60 18.00 -15.35 6.45
N GLN A 61 17.71 -16.27 5.53
CA GLN A 61 18.74 -16.93 4.74
C GLN A 61 19.58 -15.93 3.93
N GLY A 62 18.92 -15.00 3.24
CA GLY A 62 19.63 -13.94 2.52
C GLY A 62 20.41 -13.00 3.45
N LEU A 63 19.87 -12.73 4.64
CA LEU A 63 20.58 -11.93 5.65
C LEU A 63 21.82 -12.65 6.19
N TYR A 64 21.71 -13.94 6.51
CA TYR A 64 22.82 -14.77 7.00
C TYR A 64 23.94 -14.86 5.95
N GLN A 65 23.61 -15.06 4.68
CA GLN A 65 24.58 -15.04 3.58
C GLN A 65 25.34 -13.70 3.50
N SER A 66 24.64 -12.59 3.71
CA SER A 66 25.29 -11.27 3.83
C SER A 66 26.21 -11.23 5.06
N ALA A 67 25.73 -11.66 6.22
CA ALA A 67 26.46 -11.61 7.49
C ALA A 67 27.78 -12.41 7.52
N VAL A 68 27.84 -13.53 6.79
CA VAL A 68 29.05 -14.38 6.72
C VAL A 68 29.95 -14.08 5.52
N SER A 69 29.61 -13.06 4.72
CA SER A 69 30.44 -12.65 3.59
C SER A 69 31.72 -11.95 4.06
N SER A 70 32.77 -12.01 3.22
CA SER A 70 34.03 -11.35 3.51
C SER A 70 33.87 -9.83 3.61
N PRO A 71 34.44 -9.17 4.64
CA PRO A 71 34.45 -7.72 4.76
C PRO A 71 35.03 -7.03 3.52
N PRO A 72 34.34 -6.04 2.92
CA PRO A 72 34.92 -5.23 1.86
C PRO A 72 36.17 -4.51 2.37
N ALA A 73 37.27 -4.57 1.61
CA ALA A 73 38.51 -3.85 1.95
C ALA A 73 38.35 -2.33 1.74
N ASP A 74 37.54 -1.92 0.76
CA ASP A 74 37.25 -0.52 0.47
C ASP A 74 36.43 0.12 1.59
N ASN A 75 37.00 1.18 2.16
CA ASN A 75 36.41 1.97 3.24
C ASN A 75 36.50 3.48 2.94
N THR A 76 36.66 3.84 1.67
CA THR A 76 36.77 5.23 1.22
C THR A 76 35.66 5.59 0.25
N SER A 77 35.25 4.68 -0.66
CA SER A 77 34.12 4.93 -1.54
C SER A 77 32.77 4.81 -0.82
N THR A 78 31.73 5.45 -1.37
CA THR A 78 30.35 5.33 -0.88
C THR A 78 29.89 3.88 -0.80
N ASP A 79 30.07 3.09 -1.88
CA ASP A 79 29.67 1.68 -1.93
C ASP A 79 30.44 0.84 -0.89
N GLY A 80 31.77 1.02 -0.82
CA GLY A 80 32.62 0.31 0.13
C GLY A 80 32.21 0.56 1.58
N ARG A 81 32.05 1.83 1.97
CA ARG A 81 31.63 2.22 3.33
C ARG A 81 30.23 1.68 3.67
N HIS A 82 29.28 1.81 2.74
CA HIS A 82 27.90 1.39 2.96
C HIS A 82 27.77 -0.13 3.10
N ARG A 83 28.47 -0.90 2.26
CA ARG A 83 28.52 -2.35 2.35
C ARG A 83 29.15 -2.83 3.65
N ARG A 84 30.20 -2.15 4.13
CA ARG A 84 30.83 -2.45 5.44
C ARG A 84 29.87 -2.18 6.60
N ALA A 85 29.14 -1.06 6.59
CA ALA A 85 28.15 -0.74 7.62
C ALA A 85 27.00 -1.76 7.64
N THR A 86 26.46 -2.09 6.46
CA THR A 86 25.41 -3.11 6.31
C THR A 86 25.86 -4.49 6.80
N LEU A 87 27.09 -4.90 6.44
CA LEU A 87 27.69 -6.14 6.91
C LEU A 87 27.82 -6.18 8.43
N ALA A 88 28.34 -5.11 9.04
CA ALA A 88 28.49 -5.02 10.50
C ALA A 88 27.14 -5.21 11.22
N LYS A 89 26.10 -4.51 10.76
CA LYS A 89 24.73 -4.66 11.30
C LYS A 89 24.21 -6.08 11.15
N ASN A 90 24.31 -6.66 9.94
CA ASN A 90 23.80 -8.00 9.67
C ASN A 90 24.54 -9.06 10.49
N ALA A 91 25.86 -8.98 10.59
CA ALA A 91 26.69 -9.88 11.40
C ALA A 91 26.38 -9.75 12.90
N ALA A 92 26.22 -8.53 13.42
CA ALA A 92 25.80 -8.30 14.81
C ALA A 92 24.41 -8.89 15.10
N PHE A 93 23.47 -8.75 14.15
CA PHE A 93 22.12 -9.31 14.28
C PHE A 93 22.14 -10.83 14.32
N VAL A 94 22.90 -11.48 13.44
CA VAL A 94 23.08 -12.94 13.45
C VAL A 94 23.74 -13.41 14.76
N ALA A 95 24.77 -12.69 15.24
CA ALA A 95 25.44 -13.00 16.50
C ALA A 95 24.50 -12.87 17.72
N LEU A 96 23.63 -11.86 17.73
CA LEU A 96 22.59 -11.67 18.75
C LEU A 96 21.56 -12.81 18.73
N LEU A 97 21.04 -13.14 17.54
CA LEU A 97 20.03 -14.18 17.41
C LEU A 97 20.60 -15.58 17.63
N ASP A 98 21.91 -15.77 17.52
CA ASP A 98 22.57 -17.05 17.77
C ASP A 98 22.04 -18.17 16.86
N ARG A 99 21.72 -17.84 15.60
CA ARG A 99 21.16 -18.78 14.61
C ARG A 99 21.86 -18.65 13.26
N LYS A 100 22.16 -19.78 12.61
CA LYS A 100 22.60 -19.83 11.21
C LYS A 100 21.53 -20.39 10.29
N ALA A 101 21.64 -20.03 9.01
CA ALA A 101 20.78 -20.53 7.94
C ALA A 101 21.59 -21.31 6.91
N GLU A 102 21.47 -22.63 6.90
CA GLU A 102 22.22 -23.53 6.00
C GLU A 102 21.29 -24.60 5.45
N ASN A 103 21.40 -24.90 4.15
CA ASN A 103 20.61 -25.94 3.47
C ASN A 103 19.09 -25.81 3.71
N GLY A 104 18.57 -24.57 3.83
CA GLY A 104 17.16 -24.31 4.09
C GLY A 104 16.70 -24.61 5.53
N ALA A 105 17.62 -24.83 6.47
CA ALA A 105 17.33 -25.02 7.89
C ALA A 105 17.90 -23.87 8.73
N ILE A 106 17.23 -23.56 9.85
CA ILE A 106 17.71 -22.63 10.88
C ILE A 106 18.18 -23.43 12.09
N SER A 107 19.43 -23.26 12.50
CA SER A 107 20.04 -23.98 13.63
C SER A 107 20.90 -23.05 14.49
N PRO A 108 21.27 -23.42 15.74
CA PRO A 108 22.18 -22.61 16.56
C PRO A 108 23.56 -22.44 15.91
N LEU A 109 24.22 -21.32 16.19
CA LEU A 109 25.64 -21.14 15.87
C LEU A 109 26.51 -22.02 16.78
N THR A 110 27.62 -22.52 16.25
CA THR A 110 28.73 -23.00 17.07
C THR A 110 29.41 -21.82 17.77
N ALA A 111 30.11 -22.10 18.88
CA ALA A 111 30.89 -21.07 19.59
C ALA A 111 31.93 -20.39 18.67
N ALA A 112 32.55 -21.14 17.76
CA ALA A 112 33.52 -20.61 16.80
C ALA A 112 32.86 -19.68 15.77
N GLU A 113 31.75 -20.08 15.15
CA GLU A 113 31.03 -19.24 14.19
C GLU A 113 30.55 -17.93 14.83
N LYS A 114 30.01 -18.00 16.06
CA LYS A 114 29.60 -16.81 16.81
C LYS A 114 30.79 -15.90 17.11
N ALA A 115 31.90 -16.46 17.58
CA ALA A 115 33.13 -15.69 17.85
C ALA A 115 33.66 -15.01 16.58
N THR A 116 33.60 -15.66 15.42
CA THR A 116 33.97 -15.08 14.14
C THR A 116 33.08 -13.90 13.76
N LEU A 117 31.75 -14.02 13.90
CA LEU A 117 30.83 -12.91 13.62
C LEU A 117 31.07 -11.71 14.54
N ILE A 118 31.31 -11.95 15.84
CA ILE A 118 31.65 -10.91 16.81
C ILE A 118 32.98 -10.24 16.43
N ALA A 119 34.02 -11.01 16.15
CA ALA A 119 35.33 -10.49 15.78
C ALA A 119 35.28 -9.66 14.49
N THR A 120 34.57 -10.14 13.47
CA THR A 120 34.35 -9.43 12.21
C THR A 120 33.63 -8.10 12.44
N THR A 121 32.53 -8.13 13.20
CA THR A 121 31.74 -6.92 13.49
C THR A 121 32.57 -5.91 14.29
N ARG A 122 33.30 -6.37 15.31
CA ARG A 122 34.19 -5.52 16.12
C ARG A 122 35.27 -4.87 15.24
N GLY A 123 35.94 -5.65 14.40
CA GLY A 123 36.97 -5.14 13.50
C GLY A 123 36.43 -4.09 12.51
N LEU A 124 35.22 -4.29 11.98
CA LEU A 124 34.54 -3.29 11.14
C LEU A 124 34.27 -1.99 11.90
N LEU A 125 33.80 -2.07 13.15
CA LEU A 125 33.54 -0.91 14.01
C LEU A 125 34.81 -0.15 14.41
N GLU A 126 35.91 -0.86 14.68
CA GLU A 126 37.19 -0.27 15.08
C GLU A 126 37.92 0.42 13.92
N THR A 127 37.60 0.00 12.70
CA THR A 127 38.17 0.53 11.45
C THR A 127 37.20 1.40 10.66
N ILE A 128 36.15 1.94 11.30
CA ILE A 128 35.25 2.92 10.67
C ILE A 128 36.08 4.08 10.10
N ASN A 129 35.85 4.41 8.83
CA ASN A 129 36.22 5.72 8.32
C ASN A 129 35.24 6.73 8.93
N THR A 130 35.75 7.63 9.78
CA THR A 130 34.95 8.60 10.54
C THR A 130 34.82 9.95 9.84
N ASP A 131 35.43 10.11 8.67
CA ASP A 131 35.42 11.38 7.95
C ASP A 131 34.01 11.70 7.46
N VAL A 132 33.66 12.98 7.49
CA VAL A 132 32.39 13.48 6.94
C VAL A 132 32.74 14.60 5.99
N GLU A 133 32.29 14.42 4.76
CA GLU A 133 32.45 15.38 3.68
C GLU A 133 31.82 16.73 4.07
N VAL A 134 32.39 17.82 3.55
CA VAL A 134 31.88 19.16 3.86
C VAL A 134 30.49 19.33 3.26
N PHE A 135 29.53 19.77 4.07
CA PHE A 135 28.15 19.93 3.64
C PHE A 135 27.97 21.04 2.60
N ALA A 136 28.70 22.15 2.67
CA ALA A 136 28.73 23.13 1.57
C ALA A 136 30.03 23.94 1.58
N THR A 137 30.42 24.44 0.40
CA THR A 137 31.63 25.24 0.22
C THR A 137 31.30 26.66 -0.24
N LEU A 138 32.24 27.59 -0.08
CA LEU A 138 32.06 29.00 -0.49
C LEU A 138 31.75 29.16 -1.99
N SER A 139 32.20 28.21 -2.82
CA SER A 139 32.01 28.21 -4.28
C SER A 139 30.74 27.49 -4.74
N ASN A 140 30.11 26.69 -3.87
CA ASN A 140 28.87 25.98 -4.19
C ASN A 140 28.04 25.76 -2.91
N LEU A 141 27.17 26.73 -2.61
CA LEU A 141 26.26 26.70 -1.47
C LEU A 141 25.10 25.69 -1.64
N SER A 142 25.03 25.00 -2.79
CA SER A 142 23.96 24.07 -3.17
C SER A 142 24.38 22.60 -3.27
N SER A 143 25.69 22.28 -3.25
CA SER A 143 26.17 20.89 -3.31
C SER A 143 26.50 20.34 -1.93
N TYR A 144 25.60 19.53 -1.40
CA TYR A 144 25.80 18.70 -0.20
C TYR A 144 26.13 17.29 -0.69
N ASN A 145 27.38 16.84 -0.55
CA ASN A 145 27.80 15.51 -1.02
C ASN A 145 27.78 14.50 0.13
N GLU A 146 27.39 13.26 -0.18
CA GLU A 146 27.49 12.08 0.69
C GLU A 146 26.72 12.08 2.02
N TRP A 147 26.14 13.19 2.47
CA TRP A 147 25.46 13.32 3.77
C TRP A 147 24.43 12.19 4.02
N GLN A 148 23.70 11.77 2.98
CA GLN A 148 22.70 10.71 3.06
C GLN A 148 23.34 9.37 3.43
N TRP A 149 24.47 9.06 2.81
CA TRP A 149 25.18 7.82 2.97
C TRP A 149 25.96 7.83 4.28
N ARG A 150 26.60 8.95 4.65
CA ARG A 150 27.24 9.08 5.96
C ARG A 150 26.25 8.95 7.11
N SER A 151 25.06 9.55 6.99
CA SER A 151 23.99 9.41 7.99
C SER A 151 23.53 7.96 8.09
N LYS A 152 23.36 7.27 6.96
CA LYS A 152 22.93 5.87 6.92
C LYS A 152 23.99 4.92 7.47
N ASP A 153 25.25 5.10 7.08
CA ASP A 153 26.39 4.32 7.57
C ASP A 153 26.49 4.42 9.09
N LEU A 154 26.37 5.63 9.64
CA LEU A 154 26.40 5.87 11.08
C LEU A 154 25.28 5.10 11.80
N ILE A 155 24.04 5.17 11.30
CA ILE A 155 22.92 4.41 11.89
C ILE A 155 23.20 2.91 11.90
N ASP A 156 23.67 2.35 10.79
CA ASP A 156 23.93 0.91 10.70
C ASP A 156 25.05 0.46 11.64
N TYR A 157 26.14 1.24 11.76
CA TYR A 157 27.20 0.94 12.73
C TYR A 157 26.75 1.12 14.19
N LEU A 158 25.90 2.10 14.50
CA LEU A 158 25.33 2.27 15.83
C LEU A 158 24.42 1.09 16.21
N ILE A 159 23.59 0.63 15.28
CA ILE A 159 22.80 -0.60 15.45
C ILE A 159 23.74 -1.80 15.68
N ALA A 160 24.80 -1.95 14.88
CA ALA A 160 25.76 -3.05 15.04
C ALA A 160 26.40 -3.07 16.45
N TYR A 161 26.84 -1.90 16.95
CA TYR A 161 27.40 -1.77 18.29
C TYR A 161 26.39 -2.14 19.38
N ASP A 162 25.16 -1.63 19.30
CA ASP A 162 24.08 -1.93 20.25
C ASP A 162 23.73 -3.44 20.27
N LEU A 163 23.62 -4.06 19.10
CA LEU A 163 23.35 -5.49 18.97
C LEU A 163 24.49 -6.36 19.51
N LEU A 164 25.76 -5.96 19.35
CA LEU A 164 26.90 -6.66 19.97
C LEU A 164 26.86 -6.58 21.50
N ARG A 165 26.57 -5.39 22.06
CA ARG A 165 26.37 -5.25 23.51
C ARG A 165 25.25 -6.17 23.99
N GLY A 166 24.17 -6.28 23.21
CA GLY A 166 23.07 -7.23 23.43
C GLY A 166 23.48 -8.70 23.31
N ALA A 167 24.45 -9.02 22.46
CA ALA A 167 24.99 -10.37 22.27
C ALA A 167 26.00 -10.78 23.37
N GLY A 168 26.23 -9.93 24.38
CA GLY A 168 27.07 -10.21 25.54
C GLY A 168 28.45 -9.55 25.52
N GLU A 169 28.79 -8.78 24.48
CA GLU A 169 30.04 -8.03 24.44
C GLU A 169 30.07 -6.93 25.51
N THR A 170 31.17 -6.81 26.25
CA THR A 170 31.34 -5.81 27.31
C THR A 170 31.65 -4.41 26.76
N ASP A 171 31.51 -3.36 27.58
CA ASP A 171 31.94 -2.01 27.17
C ASP A 171 33.47 -1.96 26.94
N ASN A 172 34.22 -2.65 27.81
CA ASN A 172 35.67 -2.77 27.72
C ASN A 172 36.12 -3.34 26.36
N SER A 173 35.51 -4.46 25.92
CA SER A 173 35.83 -5.10 24.64
C SER A 173 35.49 -4.25 23.41
N LEU A 174 34.63 -3.23 23.56
CA LEU A 174 34.20 -2.35 22.48
C LEU A 174 34.68 -0.90 22.64
N THR A 175 35.66 -0.63 23.50
CA THR A 175 36.14 0.73 23.79
C THR A 175 36.62 1.46 22.53
N ALA A 176 37.37 0.77 21.66
CA ALA A 176 37.88 1.35 20.41
C ALA A 176 36.74 1.65 19.42
N ALA A 177 35.81 0.71 19.24
CA ALA A 177 34.60 0.90 18.45
C ALA A 177 33.76 2.09 18.94
N LYS A 178 33.52 2.19 20.26
CA LYS A 178 32.78 3.29 20.88
C LYS A 178 33.42 4.66 20.59
N ARG A 179 34.75 4.75 20.67
CA ARG A 179 35.51 5.97 20.35
C ARG A 179 35.35 6.37 18.89
N ARG A 180 35.45 5.43 17.96
CA ARG A 180 35.26 5.68 16.52
C ARG A 180 33.85 6.16 16.20
N LEU A 181 32.83 5.55 16.80
CA LEU A 181 31.44 5.98 16.64
C LEU A 181 31.20 7.38 17.21
N GLN A 182 31.74 7.69 18.39
CA GLN A 182 31.65 9.03 18.97
C GLN A 182 32.32 10.08 18.06
N GLU A 183 33.47 9.74 17.50
CA GLU A 183 34.17 10.59 16.53
C GLU A 183 33.36 10.80 15.25
N PHE A 184 32.81 9.73 14.66
CA PHE A 184 32.00 9.82 13.46
C PHE A 184 30.73 10.67 13.69
N ALA A 185 29.97 10.39 14.75
CA ALA A 185 28.79 11.19 15.11
C ALA A 185 29.15 12.66 15.35
N GLY A 186 30.30 12.93 15.99
CA GLY A 186 30.73 14.30 16.22
C GLY A 186 31.26 15.01 14.99
N ASN A 187 31.87 14.31 14.04
CA ASN A 187 32.23 14.88 12.74
C ASN A 187 30.97 15.22 11.94
N LEU A 188 29.95 14.36 11.94
CA LEU A 188 28.67 14.62 11.30
C LEU A 188 27.97 15.83 11.92
N ASP A 189 27.87 15.88 13.26
CA ASP A 189 27.28 17.00 13.98
C ASP A 189 28.00 18.32 13.67
N SER A 190 29.34 18.28 13.68
CA SER A 190 30.16 19.44 13.37
C SER A 190 29.89 19.98 11.96
N GLN A 191 29.74 19.12 10.95
CA GLN A 191 29.40 19.59 9.59
C GLN A 191 27.98 20.14 9.50
N ALA A 192 27.01 19.52 10.20
CA ALA A 192 25.61 19.94 10.14
C ALA A 192 25.33 21.30 10.81
N VAL A 193 26.16 21.72 11.78
CA VAL A 193 26.00 23.02 12.47
C VAL A 193 27.08 24.04 12.15
N LYS A 194 28.04 23.70 11.29
CA LYS A 194 29.09 24.63 10.86
C LYS A 194 28.49 25.74 9.99
N PRO A 195 28.77 27.02 10.29
CA PRO A 195 28.41 28.13 9.40
C PRO A 195 29.21 28.07 8.08
N PHE A 196 28.53 28.21 6.94
CA PHE A 196 29.13 28.21 5.61
C PHE A 196 29.92 29.50 5.27
N ARG A 197 29.73 30.60 6.02
CA ARG A 197 30.46 31.87 5.87
C ARG A 197 30.91 32.44 7.24
N PRO A 198 32.16 32.92 7.37
CA PRO A 198 32.61 33.62 8.57
C PRO A 198 32.47 35.16 8.40
N VAL A 199 31.26 35.72 8.39
CA VAL A 199 31.05 37.17 8.63
C VAL A 199 29.61 37.49 9.05
N SER A 200 29.45 38.42 10.00
CA SER A 200 28.20 39.03 10.48
C SER A 200 27.31 39.40 9.29
N PHE A 201 26.09 38.87 9.09
CA PHE A 201 24.90 39.08 9.92
C PHE A 201 23.85 37.94 9.76
N ALA A 202 24.21 36.79 9.17
CA ALA A 202 23.38 35.58 9.19
C ALA A 202 24.27 34.33 9.03
N SER A 203 24.29 33.44 10.03
CA SER A 203 25.00 32.16 9.91
C SER A 203 24.20 31.20 9.01
N TYR A 204 24.74 30.90 7.84
CA TYR A 204 24.22 29.89 6.93
C TYR A 204 24.62 28.50 7.46
N GLU A 205 23.73 27.78 8.12
CA GLU A 205 23.95 26.42 8.68
C GLU A 205 22.98 25.44 8.01
N PHE A 206 23.37 24.16 7.87
CA PHE A 206 22.57 23.15 7.16
C PHE A 206 21.14 23.04 7.70
N PHE A 207 20.98 22.83 9.01
CA PHE A 207 19.64 22.73 9.62
C PHE A 207 18.82 24.03 9.57
N LYS A 208 19.45 25.19 9.36
CA LYS A 208 18.74 26.47 9.17
C LYS A 208 18.25 26.66 7.74
N GLN A 209 18.93 26.10 6.74
CA GLN A 209 18.59 26.28 5.33
C GLN A 209 17.79 25.13 4.74
N VAL A 210 18.01 23.91 5.21
CA VAL A 210 17.45 22.69 4.62
C VAL A 210 16.23 22.24 5.42
N LYS A 211 15.06 22.14 4.76
CA LYS A 211 13.76 21.84 5.38
C LYS A 211 13.05 20.66 4.73
N ASN A 212 13.80 19.60 4.46
CA ASN A 212 13.32 18.47 3.68
C ASN A 212 13.94 17.13 4.14
N ASN A 213 13.81 16.08 3.32
CA ASN A 213 14.32 14.73 3.64
C ASN A 213 15.79 14.71 4.09
N HIS A 214 16.63 15.63 3.58
CA HIS A 214 18.05 15.69 3.92
C HIS A 214 18.30 15.98 5.40
N ALA A 215 17.59 16.99 5.91
CA ALA A 215 17.67 17.37 7.32
C ALA A 215 17.14 16.26 8.22
N LEU A 216 16.04 15.60 7.84
CA LEU A 216 15.43 14.52 8.61
C LEU A 216 16.37 13.32 8.78
N MET A 217 17.01 12.87 7.70
CA MET A 217 17.94 11.74 7.73
C MET A 217 19.17 12.01 8.60
N THR A 218 19.74 13.22 8.50
CA THR A 218 20.91 13.64 9.28
C THR A 218 20.55 13.78 10.76
N ALA A 219 19.42 14.43 11.05
CA ALA A 219 18.92 14.60 12.41
C ALA A 219 18.62 13.26 13.09
N ALA A 220 18.04 12.30 12.37
CA ALA A 220 17.78 10.96 12.88
C ALA A 220 19.06 10.18 13.20
N ALA A 221 20.11 10.32 12.39
CA ALA A 221 21.40 9.69 12.67
C ALA A 221 22.07 10.23 13.94
N LEU A 222 22.01 11.56 14.17
CA LEU A 222 22.47 12.19 15.41
C LEU A 222 21.61 11.74 16.61
N GLY A 223 20.29 11.71 16.46
CA GLY A 223 19.39 11.19 17.49
C GLY A 223 19.70 9.76 17.88
N MET A 224 19.93 8.88 16.90
CA MET A 224 20.35 7.49 17.13
C MET A 224 21.68 7.42 17.90
N ALA A 225 22.66 8.25 17.53
CA ALA A 225 23.95 8.32 18.22
C ALA A 225 23.79 8.67 19.70
N ALA A 226 22.88 9.59 20.02
CA ALA A 226 22.59 9.98 21.40
C ALA A 226 21.96 8.85 22.21
N VAL A 227 21.08 8.04 21.61
CA VAL A 227 20.46 6.87 22.27
C VAL A 227 21.49 5.77 22.56
N VAL A 228 22.34 5.45 21.59
CA VAL A 228 23.27 4.31 21.66
C VAL A 228 24.52 4.62 22.48
N LEU A 229 25.06 5.84 22.33
CA LEU A 229 26.27 6.31 23.01
C LEU A 229 25.92 7.26 24.16
N ASN A 230 24.78 7.06 24.82
CA ASN A 230 24.19 7.96 25.80
C ASN A 230 25.11 8.33 26.98
N ASP A 231 26.12 7.50 27.25
CA ASP A 231 27.06 7.62 28.37
C ASP A 231 28.41 8.26 28.00
N VAL A 232 28.70 8.51 26.71
CA VAL A 232 29.97 9.14 26.32
C VAL A 232 30.00 10.61 26.73
N GLY A 233 31.22 11.12 26.95
CA GLY A 233 31.46 12.51 27.34
C GLY A 233 32.62 13.12 26.55
N SER A 234 32.66 14.46 26.52
CA SER A 234 33.75 15.21 25.91
C SER A 234 33.86 16.59 26.56
N ALA A 235 34.95 16.85 27.27
CA ALA A 235 35.18 18.15 27.89
C ALA A 235 35.47 19.24 26.85
N THR A 236 36.13 18.91 25.75
CA THR A 236 36.70 19.86 24.78
C THR A 236 35.87 20.03 23.50
N HIS A 237 35.07 19.04 23.11
CA HIS A 237 34.29 19.08 21.86
C HIS A 237 32.80 18.91 22.15
N VAL A 238 32.04 20.00 22.08
CA VAL A 238 30.57 19.99 22.25
C VAL A 238 29.89 19.06 21.25
N SER A 239 30.37 19.07 20.01
CA SER A 239 29.86 18.20 18.94
C SER A 239 30.11 16.72 19.19
N ARG A 240 30.89 16.31 20.20
CA ARG A 240 31.10 14.90 20.57
C ARG A 240 30.27 14.49 21.80
N ARG A 241 29.18 15.20 22.09
CA ARG A 241 28.32 14.99 23.26
C ARG A 241 26.93 14.49 22.86
N PRO A 242 26.40 13.42 23.48
CA PRO A 242 25.02 12.95 23.28
C PRO A 242 23.96 14.03 23.45
N THR A 243 24.16 14.94 24.42
CA THR A 243 23.27 16.09 24.64
C THR A 243 23.22 17.06 23.46
N SER A 244 24.30 17.22 22.69
CA SER A 244 24.30 18.01 21.45
C SER A 244 23.48 17.29 20.38
N TRP A 245 23.79 16.02 20.17
CA TRP A 245 23.20 15.20 19.11
C TRP A 245 21.69 15.04 19.25
N ILE A 246 21.18 14.75 20.46
CA ILE A 246 19.73 14.59 20.65
C ILE A 246 18.97 15.90 20.46
N ASN A 247 19.57 17.01 20.90
CA ASN A 247 19.02 18.34 20.75
C ASN A 247 18.91 18.71 19.27
N HIS A 248 20.00 18.52 18.51
CA HIS A 248 20.00 18.77 17.08
C HIS A 248 19.10 17.78 16.33
N GLY A 249 19.02 16.53 16.78
CA GLY A 249 18.17 15.50 16.19
C GLY A 249 16.68 15.81 16.35
N LEU A 250 16.17 15.78 17.57
CA LEU A 250 14.72 15.91 17.80
C LEU A 250 14.18 17.31 17.50
N TYR A 251 14.94 18.37 17.78
CA TYR A 251 14.50 19.72 17.42
C TYR A 251 14.31 19.86 15.91
N ASN A 252 15.26 19.40 15.10
CA ASN A 252 15.17 19.59 13.66
C ASN A 252 14.17 18.63 13.01
N ILE A 253 13.97 17.42 13.53
CA ILE A 253 12.87 16.55 13.10
C ILE A 253 11.52 17.23 13.34
N ASP A 254 11.27 17.74 14.55
CA ASP A 254 10.02 18.45 14.88
C ASP A 254 9.87 19.72 14.02
N ASN A 255 10.95 20.48 13.83
CA ASN A 255 10.91 21.71 13.04
C ASN A 255 10.56 21.45 11.58
N VAL A 256 11.27 20.52 10.94
CA VAL A 256 11.10 20.20 9.51
C VAL A 256 9.75 19.56 9.21
N LEU A 257 9.22 18.72 10.11
CA LEU A 257 7.93 18.10 9.86
C LEU A 257 6.76 19.04 10.19
N TRP A 258 6.84 19.82 11.28
CA TRP A 258 5.64 20.39 11.91
C TRP A 258 5.63 21.90 12.07
N GLN A 259 6.79 22.56 12.20
CA GLN A 259 6.86 23.91 12.75
C GLN A 259 7.24 24.95 11.69
N ASP A 260 8.13 24.58 10.79
CA ASP A 260 8.68 25.51 9.81
C ASP A 260 7.62 25.99 8.82
N ALA A 261 7.84 27.15 8.19
CA ALA A 261 7.01 27.59 7.09
C ALA A 261 7.15 26.63 5.88
N GLN A 262 8.37 26.12 5.66
CA GLN A 262 8.70 25.11 4.64
C GLN A 262 8.55 23.67 5.14
N ARG A 263 7.70 23.45 6.15
CA ARG A 263 7.51 22.12 6.75
C ARG A 263 6.99 21.10 5.74
N GLN A 264 7.38 19.85 5.97
CA GLN A 264 7.07 18.73 5.09
C GLN A 264 5.69 18.10 5.33
N SER A 265 5.01 18.44 6.43
CA SER A 265 3.67 17.92 6.73
C SER A 265 2.88 18.86 7.65
N ASP A 266 1.65 18.49 8.02
CA ASP A 266 0.79 19.25 8.90
C ASP A 266 0.53 18.46 10.20
N PRO A 267 0.71 19.06 11.39
CA PRO A 267 0.57 18.34 12.66
C PRO A 267 -0.89 18.06 13.06
N THR A 268 -1.87 18.61 12.33
CA THR A 268 -3.29 18.54 12.69
C THR A 268 -4.15 17.82 11.66
N LYS A 269 -3.56 17.43 10.52
CA LYS A 269 -4.29 16.97 9.34
C LYS A 269 -3.52 15.84 8.66
N VAL A 270 -4.25 14.94 8.00
CA VAL A 270 -3.66 13.95 7.08
C VAL A 270 -3.24 14.67 5.78
N ALA A 271 -2.10 15.37 5.84
CA ALA A 271 -1.55 16.18 4.75
C ALA A 271 -0.44 15.49 3.94
N GLY A 272 -0.07 14.27 4.35
CA GLY A 272 1.00 13.51 3.73
C GLY A 272 2.37 14.16 3.90
N TYR A 273 3.30 13.81 3.01
CA TYR A 273 4.67 14.34 2.99
C TYR A 273 4.90 15.12 1.69
N ALA A 274 5.35 16.37 1.79
CA ALA A 274 5.35 17.32 0.67
C ALA A 274 6.19 16.85 -0.53
N GLU A 275 7.32 16.18 -0.35
CA GLU A 275 8.13 15.63 -1.47
C GLU A 275 7.57 14.32 -2.07
N GLY A 276 6.43 13.82 -1.57
CA GLY A 276 5.75 12.64 -2.11
C GLY A 276 6.12 11.31 -1.45
N PRO A 277 5.50 10.20 -1.92
CA PRO A 277 5.59 8.88 -1.27
C PRO A 277 7.00 8.31 -1.19
N TYR A 278 7.79 8.41 -2.26
CA TYR A 278 9.17 7.90 -2.28
C TYR A 278 10.06 8.65 -1.30
N TYR A 279 10.06 9.98 -1.34
CA TYR A 279 10.93 10.78 -0.46
C TYR A 279 10.49 10.75 1.00
N PHE A 280 9.22 10.47 1.28
CA PHE A 280 8.78 10.09 2.62
C PHE A 280 9.47 8.81 3.09
N LYS A 281 9.41 7.72 2.29
CA LYS A 281 10.14 6.49 2.60
C LYS A 281 11.63 6.77 2.78
N TYR A 282 12.23 7.52 1.85
CA TYR A 282 13.66 7.81 1.85
C TYR A 282 14.12 8.55 3.12
N ALA A 283 13.39 9.58 3.55
CA ALA A 283 13.64 10.25 4.83
C ALA A 283 13.50 9.27 6.01
N PHE A 284 12.44 8.46 5.98
CA PHE A 284 12.07 7.58 7.08
C PHE A 284 12.89 6.29 7.16
N LEU A 285 13.75 5.99 6.17
CA LEU A 285 14.81 4.97 6.28
C LEU A 285 15.69 5.20 7.51
N ASN A 286 15.95 6.46 7.85
CA ASN A 286 16.73 6.83 9.04
C ASN A 286 15.84 7.15 10.24
N CYS A 287 14.69 7.82 10.03
CA CYS A 287 13.81 8.21 11.13
C CYS A 287 13.18 7.00 11.84
N LEU A 288 12.70 5.98 11.11
CA LEU A 288 12.00 4.86 11.74
C LEU A 288 12.90 4.01 12.65
N PRO A 289 14.15 3.65 12.27
CA PRO A 289 15.07 3.00 13.19
C PRO A 289 15.33 3.84 14.46
N PHE A 290 15.52 5.15 14.30
CA PHE A 290 15.71 6.05 15.44
C PHE A 290 14.47 6.11 16.34
N PHE A 291 13.26 6.23 15.77
CA PHE A 291 12.02 6.26 16.54
C PHE A 291 11.79 4.95 17.27
N ARG A 292 12.04 3.81 16.63
CA ARG A 292 12.01 2.50 17.27
C ARG A 292 12.98 2.43 18.45
N ALA A 293 14.22 2.90 18.27
CA ALA A 293 15.21 2.96 19.34
C ALA A 293 14.76 3.88 20.48
N MET A 294 14.14 5.03 20.18
CA MET A 294 13.56 5.93 21.17
C MET A 294 12.41 5.28 21.95
N GLY A 295 11.53 4.51 21.31
CA GLY A 295 10.47 3.76 22.00
C GLY A 295 11.01 2.64 22.90
N ASN A 296 12.12 2.04 22.51
CA ASN A 296 12.82 1.04 23.33
C ASN A 296 13.60 1.68 24.49
N PHE A 297 14.20 2.85 24.28
CA PHE A 297 15.06 3.56 25.26
C PHE A 297 14.26 4.40 26.25
N LEU A 298 13.16 5.03 25.83
CA LEU A 298 12.38 5.95 26.63
C LEU A 298 10.89 5.59 26.62
N PRO A 299 10.17 5.75 27.74
CA PRO A 299 8.72 5.63 27.77
C PRO A 299 8.05 6.78 26.99
N ASP A 300 6.73 6.76 26.93
CA ASP A 300 5.94 7.88 26.41
C ASP A 300 6.10 9.10 27.33
N ASN A 301 6.92 10.04 26.89
CA ASN A 301 7.24 11.26 27.62
C ASN A 301 7.47 12.43 26.67
N THR A 302 7.47 13.63 27.25
CA THR A 302 7.81 14.88 26.57
C THR A 302 9.01 15.49 27.27
N LEU A 303 10.08 15.74 26.52
CA LEU A 303 11.31 16.36 27.03
C LEU A 303 11.57 17.66 26.28
N THR A 304 12.35 18.55 26.89
CA THR A 304 12.75 19.82 26.27
C THR A 304 14.01 19.63 25.45
N TYR A 305 13.98 20.09 24.20
CA TYR A 305 15.12 20.07 23.29
C TYR A 305 15.42 21.47 22.77
N SER A 306 16.70 21.76 22.56
CA SER A 306 17.18 23.11 22.24
C SER A 306 18.02 23.15 20.96
N PHE A 307 17.81 24.15 20.11
CA PHE A 307 18.66 24.42 18.95
C PHE A 307 18.66 25.91 18.63
N GLY A 308 19.82 26.47 18.29
CA GLY A 308 19.94 27.88 17.91
C GLY A 308 19.42 28.87 18.97
N GLY A 309 19.57 28.54 20.27
CA GLY A 309 19.09 29.36 21.38
C GLY A 309 17.59 29.25 21.68
N THR A 310 16.83 28.47 20.90
CA THR A 310 15.40 28.22 21.14
C THR A 310 15.23 26.84 21.78
N SER A 311 14.29 26.71 22.72
CA SER A 311 13.95 25.45 23.37
C SER A 311 12.46 25.16 23.24
N ARG A 312 12.09 23.90 23.04
CA ARG A 312 10.67 23.49 22.96
C ARG A 312 10.44 22.08 23.53
N PRO A 313 9.26 21.82 24.11
CA PRO A 313 8.87 20.46 24.51
C PRO A 313 8.55 19.63 23.26
N ILE A 314 9.13 18.43 23.15
CA ILE A 314 8.89 17.49 22.06
C ILE A 314 8.60 16.12 22.68
N ARG A 315 7.48 15.51 22.25
CA ARG A 315 7.09 14.17 22.68
C ARG A 315 7.94 13.12 21.99
N ASN A 316 8.19 11.99 22.67
CA ASN A 316 8.87 10.85 22.09
C ASN A 316 8.18 10.42 20.76
N PRO A 317 8.89 10.44 19.62
CA PRO A 317 8.28 10.26 18.30
C PRO A 317 7.66 8.87 18.09
N TYR A 318 8.07 7.86 18.86
CA TYR A 318 7.45 6.53 18.79
C TYR A 318 5.98 6.52 19.25
N TYR A 319 5.63 7.41 20.17
CA TYR A 319 4.30 7.51 20.79
C TYR A 319 3.49 8.72 20.31
N ASP A 320 4.08 9.59 19.49
CA ASP A 320 3.45 10.84 19.07
C ASP A 320 2.44 10.60 17.91
N PRO A 321 1.15 10.90 18.10
CA PRO A 321 0.10 10.65 17.10
C PRO A 321 0.24 11.50 15.83
N ARG A 322 1.07 12.55 15.81
CA ARG A 322 1.37 13.31 14.59
C ARG A 322 2.03 12.43 13.52
N TYR A 323 2.85 11.46 13.93
CA TYR A 323 3.46 10.51 12.99
C TYR A 323 2.44 9.48 12.47
N ASP A 324 1.43 9.13 13.26
CA ASP A 324 0.34 8.26 12.80
C ASP A 324 -0.43 8.90 11.63
N GLN A 325 -0.52 10.23 11.53
CA GLN A 325 -1.14 10.91 10.38
C GLN A 325 -0.34 10.68 9.07
N LEU A 326 0.99 10.60 9.14
CA LEU A 326 1.84 10.26 7.98
C LEU A 326 1.65 8.80 7.57
N TYR A 327 1.54 7.91 8.56
CA TYR A 327 1.34 6.47 8.32
C TYR A 327 -0.07 6.16 7.82
N ASP A 328 -1.09 6.84 8.34
CA ASP A 328 -2.47 6.78 7.85
C ASP A 328 -2.53 7.25 6.39
N TRP A 329 -1.85 8.35 6.05
CA TRP A 329 -1.76 8.84 4.67
C TRP A 329 -1.12 7.81 3.72
N ILE A 330 0.11 7.37 3.99
CA ILE A 330 0.86 6.52 3.05
C ILE A 330 0.16 5.18 2.83
N THR A 331 -0.49 4.64 3.86
CA THR A 331 -1.23 3.36 3.75
C THR A 331 -2.57 3.52 3.06
N ALA A 332 -3.24 4.67 3.20
CA ALA A 332 -4.50 4.97 2.54
C ALA A 332 -4.38 5.22 1.02
N ILE A 333 -3.17 5.38 0.48
CA ILE A 333 -2.92 5.60 -0.95
C ILE A 333 -2.28 4.41 -1.66
N LEU A 334 -2.04 3.29 -0.96
CA LEU A 334 -1.41 2.11 -1.56
C LEU A 334 -2.25 1.55 -2.72
N LEU A 335 -1.55 1.05 -3.73
CA LEU A 335 -2.10 0.20 -4.76
C LEU A 335 -2.64 -1.10 -4.14
N PRO A 336 -3.58 -1.81 -4.80
CA PRO A 336 -4.15 -3.05 -4.27
C PRO A 336 -3.13 -4.17 -3.98
N ASP A 337 -1.98 -4.18 -4.67
CA ASP A 337 -0.88 -5.12 -4.40
C ASP A 337 0.07 -4.68 -3.27
N GLY A 338 -0.20 -3.52 -2.67
CA GLY A 338 0.54 -2.93 -1.56
C GLY A 338 1.75 -2.09 -1.97
N ARG A 339 1.99 -1.88 -3.27
CA ARG A 339 2.98 -0.90 -3.74
C ARG A 339 2.51 0.54 -3.51
N LEU A 340 3.48 1.46 -3.42
CA LEU A 340 3.24 2.89 -3.50
C LEU A 340 2.77 3.25 -4.92
N PRO A 341 1.82 4.17 -5.07
CA PRO A 341 1.55 4.78 -6.36
C PRO A 341 2.77 5.62 -6.78
N ALA A 342 3.13 5.57 -8.07
CA ALA A 342 4.30 6.24 -8.63
C ALA A 342 4.09 7.75 -8.83
N LEU A 343 3.61 8.45 -7.80
CA LEU A 343 3.35 9.89 -7.84
C LEU A 343 4.62 10.68 -7.57
N GLU A 344 4.76 11.84 -8.22
CA GLU A 344 5.94 12.70 -8.09
C GLU A 344 7.22 11.91 -8.42
N ASP A 345 8.37 12.26 -7.84
CA ASP A 345 9.61 11.48 -7.98
C ASP A 345 9.54 10.13 -7.22
N SER A 346 8.66 9.22 -7.66
CA SER A 346 8.51 7.86 -7.12
C SER A 346 8.69 6.77 -8.16
N PHE A 347 9.33 5.66 -7.79
CA PHE A 347 9.46 4.49 -8.67
C PHE A 347 8.17 3.67 -8.71
N VAL A 348 7.91 3.00 -9.84
CA VAL A 348 6.70 2.21 -10.11
C VAL A 348 6.64 0.90 -9.33
N ASP A 349 7.78 0.42 -8.84
CA ASP A 349 7.89 -0.88 -8.19
C ASP A 349 8.46 -0.78 -6.77
N MET A 350 7.72 -0.09 -5.92
CA MET A 350 8.16 0.29 -4.58
C MET A 350 7.12 -0.07 -3.52
N GLY A 351 7.54 -0.74 -2.45
CA GLY A 351 6.80 -0.82 -1.19
C GLY A 351 7.47 -0.03 -0.07
N MET A 352 6.86 -0.02 1.12
CA MET A 352 7.45 0.57 2.35
C MET A 352 7.42 -0.43 3.52
N PRO A 353 8.20 -1.54 3.46
CA PRO A 353 8.30 -2.50 4.57
C PRO A 353 8.86 -1.88 5.86
N GLU A 354 9.50 -0.71 5.77
CA GLU A 354 10.04 0.07 6.88
C GLU A 354 8.99 0.38 7.95
N LEU A 355 7.71 0.50 7.56
CA LEU A 355 6.59 0.72 8.49
C LEU A 355 6.46 -0.36 9.57
N ALA A 356 7.10 -1.53 9.39
CA ALA A 356 7.20 -2.53 10.45
C ALA A 356 7.84 -1.97 11.74
N LEU A 357 8.76 -1.01 11.62
CA LEU A 357 9.44 -0.39 12.78
C LEU A 357 8.54 0.52 13.61
N THR A 358 7.33 0.83 13.14
CA THR A 358 6.32 1.51 13.96
C THR A 358 5.84 0.64 15.13
N GLY A 359 6.04 -0.68 15.06
CA GLY A 359 5.48 -1.63 16.04
C GLY A 359 3.96 -1.83 15.89
N LYS A 360 3.32 -1.24 14.88
CA LYS A 360 1.86 -1.21 14.71
C LYS A 360 1.46 -2.00 13.46
N SER A 361 0.94 -3.21 13.65
CA SER A 361 0.54 -4.12 12.56
C SER A 361 -0.49 -3.53 11.59
N ARG A 362 -1.29 -2.54 12.02
CA ARG A 362 -2.26 -1.83 11.15
C ARG A 362 -1.62 -1.13 9.95
N TYR A 363 -0.35 -0.71 10.07
CA TYR A 363 0.39 -0.01 9.02
C TYR A 363 1.16 -0.93 8.09
N LEU A 364 1.28 -2.21 8.45
CA LEU A 364 1.92 -3.21 7.63
C LEU A 364 0.86 -3.94 6.80
N LYS A 365 0.82 -3.64 5.49
CA LYS A 365 -0.13 -4.28 4.56
C LYS A 365 0.54 -5.46 3.82
N PRO A 366 -0.22 -6.53 3.52
CA PRO A 366 0.27 -7.61 2.68
C PRO A 366 0.70 -7.07 1.33
N LEU A 367 1.89 -7.48 0.89
CA LEU A 367 2.37 -7.22 -0.45
C LEU A 367 1.96 -8.42 -1.31
N HIS A 368 0.90 -8.27 -2.11
CA HIS A 368 0.30 -9.32 -2.93
C HIS A 368 0.93 -9.34 -4.32
N LEU A 369 1.97 -10.16 -4.43
CA LEU A 369 3.04 -9.82 -5.35
C LEU A 369 3.37 -10.97 -6.35
N GLY A 370 2.62 -12.08 -6.28
CA GLY A 370 2.85 -13.31 -7.07
C GLY A 370 2.36 -13.33 -8.52
N SER A 371 1.79 -12.25 -9.07
CA SER A 371 1.18 -12.22 -10.43
C SER A 371 2.04 -11.58 -11.53
N LEU A 372 3.28 -11.18 -11.24
CA LEU A 372 4.17 -10.50 -12.18
C LEU A 372 5.48 -11.27 -12.43
N SER A 373 6.23 -10.90 -13.47
CA SER A 373 7.49 -11.57 -13.84
C SER A 373 8.57 -11.45 -12.75
N GLY A 374 9.44 -12.46 -12.61
CA GLY A 374 10.50 -12.47 -11.59
C GLY A 374 11.64 -11.45 -11.76
N ARG A 375 11.55 -10.53 -12.74
CA ARG A 375 12.50 -9.41 -12.94
C ARG A 375 12.05 -8.11 -12.30
N GLN A 376 10.78 -8.03 -11.88
CA GLN A 376 10.21 -6.89 -11.16
C GLN A 376 10.35 -7.14 -9.65
N LEU A 377 10.38 -6.08 -8.83
CA LEU A 377 10.44 -6.10 -7.37
C LEU A 377 9.07 -6.46 -6.76
N ASN A 378 8.47 -7.48 -7.33
CA ASN A 378 7.16 -7.99 -7.06
C ASN A 378 7.23 -9.12 -6.03
N SER A 379 7.99 -8.96 -4.95
CA SER A 379 7.74 -9.70 -3.71
C SER A 379 8.28 -8.91 -2.54
N LEU A 380 7.71 -9.11 -1.35
CA LEU A 380 8.29 -8.57 -0.12
C LEU A 380 9.75 -9.02 -0.01
N THR A 381 10.02 -10.28 -0.38
CA THR A 381 11.38 -10.83 -0.44
C THR A 381 12.25 -10.07 -1.44
N ALA A 382 11.79 -9.76 -2.65
CA ALA A 382 12.56 -9.00 -3.64
C ALA A 382 12.78 -7.53 -3.21
N GLN A 383 11.76 -6.86 -2.67
CA GLN A 383 11.87 -5.50 -2.11
C GLN A 383 12.91 -5.45 -0.98
N LEU A 384 12.81 -6.38 -0.02
CA LEU A 384 13.78 -6.55 1.06
C LEU A 384 15.12 -7.11 0.56
N ARG A 385 15.18 -7.76 -0.61
CA ARG A 385 16.42 -8.33 -1.14
C ARG A 385 17.26 -7.28 -1.85
N ASP A 386 16.64 -6.51 -2.73
CA ASP A 386 17.34 -5.72 -3.74
C ASP A 386 17.30 -4.22 -3.45
N VAL A 387 16.16 -3.69 -2.98
CA VAL A 387 16.00 -2.25 -2.68
C VAL A 387 16.38 -1.93 -1.24
N SER A 388 16.15 -2.88 -0.32
CA SER A 388 16.26 -2.65 1.11
C SER A 388 16.93 -3.83 1.83
N VAL A 389 18.02 -4.36 1.24
CA VAL A 389 18.86 -5.42 1.86
C VAL A 389 19.24 -5.09 3.31
N ASP A 390 19.47 -3.83 3.57
CA ASP A 390 19.81 -3.24 4.84
C ASP A 390 18.61 -3.18 5.81
N MET A 391 17.37 -3.28 5.34
CA MET A 391 16.16 -3.29 6.17
C MET A 391 15.77 -4.70 6.66
N ARG A 392 16.37 -5.78 6.13
CA ARG A 392 16.00 -7.17 6.50
C ARG A 392 16.10 -7.44 8.00
N ALA A 393 17.21 -7.04 8.62
CA ALA A 393 17.43 -7.22 10.06
C ALA A 393 16.34 -6.49 10.87
N ALA A 394 16.05 -5.26 10.47
CA ALA A 394 15.09 -4.39 11.13
C ALA A 394 13.64 -4.87 10.94
N TYR A 395 13.29 -5.42 9.76
CA TYR A 395 11.98 -6.03 9.50
C TYR A 395 11.78 -7.30 10.33
N LEU A 396 12.78 -8.19 10.36
CA LEU A 396 12.75 -9.40 11.19
C LEU A 396 12.70 -9.07 12.69
N ALA A 397 13.45 -8.06 13.13
CA ALA A 397 13.45 -7.58 14.51
C ALA A 397 12.10 -7.01 14.94
N ALA A 398 11.36 -6.37 14.04
CA ALA A 398 10.03 -5.85 14.33
C ALA A 398 9.01 -6.97 14.60
N ASN A 399 9.19 -8.14 13.96
CA ASN A 399 8.37 -9.34 14.15
C ASN A 399 6.86 -9.08 14.09
N LEU A 400 6.43 -8.24 13.14
CA LEU A 400 5.02 -7.91 12.96
C LEU A 400 4.38 -8.78 11.88
N THR A 401 3.15 -9.20 12.16
CA THR A 401 2.30 -9.83 11.15
C THR A 401 1.50 -8.75 10.41
N PRO A 402 1.56 -8.69 9.07
CA PRO A 402 0.73 -7.77 8.28
C PRO A 402 -0.77 -7.99 8.54
N THR A 403 -1.55 -6.91 8.51
CA THR A 403 -3.01 -6.97 8.64
C THR A 403 -3.68 -6.72 7.31
N ALA A 404 -4.85 -7.35 7.07
CA ALA A 404 -5.61 -7.12 5.87
C ALA A 404 -5.87 -5.60 5.65
N PRO A 405 -5.85 -5.12 4.40
CA PRO A 405 -6.21 -3.73 4.11
C PRO A 405 -7.66 -3.46 4.54
N THR A 406 -7.87 -2.31 5.18
CA THR A 406 -9.20 -1.83 5.60
C THR A 406 -9.45 -0.46 4.97
N ASN A 407 -9.13 -0.32 3.68
CA ASN A 407 -9.31 0.94 2.99
C ASN A 407 -10.78 1.13 2.66
N THR A 408 -11.21 2.39 2.67
CA THR A 408 -12.51 2.77 2.12
C THR A 408 -12.45 2.70 0.60
N THR A 409 -13.60 2.42 -0.01
CA THR A 409 -13.79 2.42 -1.47
C THR A 409 -13.61 3.80 -2.10
N LEU A 410 -13.83 4.87 -1.32
CA LEU A 410 -13.44 6.24 -1.66
C LEU A 410 -12.54 6.81 -0.56
N THR A 411 -11.37 7.29 -0.94
CA THR A 411 -10.44 8.02 -0.05
C THR A 411 -10.21 9.41 -0.61
N ALA A 412 -10.60 10.45 0.12
CA ALA A 412 -10.38 11.84 -0.26
C ALA A 412 -9.52 12.54 0.80
N LEU A 413 -8.27 12.88 0.44
CA LEU A 413 -7.30 13.54 1.30
C LEU A 413 -6.91 14.90 0.68
N PRO A 414 -7.74 15.95 0.84
CA PRO A 414 -7.54 17.24 0.16
C PRO A 414 -6.26 17.96 0.57
N HIS A 415 -5.72 17.70 1.76
CA HIS A 415 -4.49 18.34 2.22
C HIS A 415 -3.22 17.71 1.64
N SER A 416 -3.26 16.42 1.27
CA SER A 416 -2.16 15.74 0.57
C SER A 416 -2.37 15.68 -0.95
N GLY A 417 -3.58 15.96 -1.42
CA GLY A 417 -3.94 15.92 -2.82
C GLY A 417 -4.28 14.54 -3.37
N ASN A 418 -4.62 13.58 -2.51
CA ASN A 418 -4.89 12.20 -2.95
C ASN A 418 -6.39 11.93 -2.99
N LEU A 419 -6.91 11.69 -4.19
CA LEU A 419 -8.29 11.22 -4.40
C LEU A 419 -8.26 9.83 -5.02
N VAL A 420 -8.71 8.83 -4.27
CA VAL A 420 -8.57 7.42 -4.63
C VAL A 420 -9.92 6.72 -4.66
N PHE A 421 -10.16 6.00 -5.75
CA PHE A 421 -11.34 5.18 -6.01
C PHE A 421 -10.92 3.72 -5.97
N ARG A 422 -11.68 2.86 -5.28
CA ARG A 422 -11.41 1.43 -5.14
C ARG A 422 -12.70 0.60 -5.18
N SER A 423 -12.64 -0.57 -5.82
CA SER A 423 -13.75 -1.54 -5.79
C SER A 423 -13.75 -2.41 -4.53
N GLY A 424 -12.62 -2.49 -3.82
CA GLY A 424 -12.43 -3.38 -2.68
C GLY A 424 -11.05 -3.27 -2.04
N ASN A 425 -10.73 -4.24 -1.19
CA ASN A 425 -9.49 -4.30 -0.38
C ASN A 425 -8.58 -5.48 -0.74
N ASP A 426 -8.96 -6.30 -1.72
CA ASP A 426 -8.14 -7.39 -2.22
C ASP A 426 -7.20 -6.93 -3.34
N SER A 427 -6.23 -7.77 -3.68
CA SER A 427 -5.21 -7.46 -4.69
C SER A 427 -5.71 -7.38 -6.13
N LEU A 428 -6.95 -7.79 -6.40
CA LEU A 428 -7.58 -7.69 -7.72
C LEU A 428 -8.49 -6.47 -7.83
N ALA A 429 -8.63 -5.68 -6.76
CA ALA A 429 -9.46 -4.49 -6.75
C ALA A 429 -9.09 -3.53 -7.89
N THR A 430 -10.11 -2.95 -8.50
CA THR A 430 -9.98 -1.84 -9.43
C THR A 430 -9.73 -0.57 -8.63
N TYR A 431 -8.75 0.20 -9.06
CA TYR A 431 -8.15 1.32 -8.35
C TYR A 431 -7.83 2.44 -9.34
N LEU A 432 -8.20 3.67 -9.01
CA LEU A 432 -7.77 4.86 -9.74
C LEU A 432 -7.39 5.94 -8.74
N HIS A 433 -6.23 6.57 -8.96
CA HIS A 433 -5.73 7.67 -8.13
C HIS A 433 -5.67 8.94 -8.97
N LEU A 434 -6.39 9.99 -8.59
CA LEU A 434 -6.22 11.34 -9.14
C LEU A 434 -5.33 12.21 -8.24
N ASN A 435 -4.39 12.91 -8.85
CA ASN A 435 -3.50 13.85 -8.18
C ASN A 435 -4.10 15.27 -8.12
N GLY A 436 -4.58 15.66 -6.95
CA GLY A 436 -5.15 16.97 -6.62
C GLY A 436 -4.29 17.77 -5.65
N LYS A 437 -2.95 17.70 -5.76
CA LYS A 437 -2.00 18.30 -4.83
C LYS A 437 -1.92 19.84 -4.94
N GLY A 438 -2.14 20.51 -3.82
CA GLY A 438 -2.11 21.96 -3.68
C GLY A 438 -1.75 22.40 -2.26
N GLY A 439 -1.88 23.69 -1.95
CA GLY A 439 -1.62 24.22 -0.61
C GLY A 439 -0.18 23.98 -0.13
N THR A 440 -0.01 23.74 1.17
CA THR A 440 1.32 23.52 1.78
C THR A 440 2.05 22.29 1.22
N ALA A 441 1.33 21.20 0.91
CA ALA A 441 1.94 20.00 0.36
C ALA A 441 2.58 20.24 -1.01
N GLN A 442 1.96 21.11 -1.84
CA GLN A 442 2.54 21.54 -3.11
C GLN A 442 3.59 22.64 -2.89
N ALA A 443 3.32 23.65 -2.07
CA ALA A 443 4.25 24.76 -1.83
C ALA A 443 5.64 24.31 -1.36
N ASN A 444 5.70 23.20 -0.61
CA ASN A 444 6.92 22.70 0.03
C ASN A 444 7.50 21.43 -0.63
N SER A 445 7.01 21.03 -1.80
CA SER A 445 7.49 19.83 -2.52
C SER A 445 8.81 20.05 -3.27
N GLY A 446 9.12 21.31 -3.61
CA GLY A 446 10.35 21.72 -4.26
C GLY A 446 10.66 20.92 -5.53
N GLY A 447 11.93 20.53 -5.69
CA GLY A 447 12.44 19.86 -6.89
C GLY A 447 11.94 18.43 -7.10
N HIS A 448 11.18 17.86 -6.16
CA HIS A 448 10.64 16.51 -6.29
C HIS A 448 9.25 16.47 -6.90
N SER A 449 8.64 17.64 -7.16
CA SER A 449 7.37 17.68 -7.87
C SER A 449 7.53 17.53 -9.39
N GLN A 450 6.67 16.74 -9.99
CA GLN A 450 6.52 16.59 -11.43
C GLN A 450 5.44 17.54 -11.97
N ALA A 451 5.31 17.59 -13.30
CA ALA A 451 4.33 18.41 -13.99
C ALA A 451 3.01 17.65 -14.19
N ASP A 452 2.42 17.19 -13.09
CA ASP A 452 1.39 16.14 -13.06
C ASP A 452 0.06 16.60 -12.42
N ALA A 453 -0.20 17.91 -12.43
CA ALA A 453 -1.42 18.46 -11.85
C ALA A 453 -2.67 17.84 -12.52
N SER A 454 -3.56 17.24 -11.73
CA SER A 454 -4.76 16.47 -12.17
C SER A 454 -4.48 15.16 -12.92
N SER A 455 -3.23 14.66 -12.90
CA SER A 455 -2.87 13.36 -13.46
C SER A 455 -3.62 12.23 -12.75
N PHE A 456 -3.64 11.05 -13.38
CA PHE A 456 -4.11 9.83 -12.73
C PHE A 456 -3.34 8.60 -13.15
N LEU A 457 -3.50 7.52 -12.40
CA LEU A 457 -3.10 6.17 -12.78
C LEU A 457 -4.23 5.18 -12.48
N LEU A 458 -4.22 4.03 -13.14
CA LEU A 458 -5.25 3.01 -13.03
C LEU A 458 -4.63 1.63 -12.85
N TYR A 459 -5.06 0.93 -11.80
CA TYR A 459 -4.75 -0.47 -11.53
C TYR A 459 -6.04 -1.27 -11.48
N ALA A 460 -6.11 -2.44 -12.09
CA ALA A 460 -7.27 -3.32 -11.99
C ALA A 460 -6.88 -4.78 -12.21
N HIS A 461 -7.61 -5.68 -11.55
CA HIS A 461 -7.48 -7.13 -11.75
C HIS A 461 -6.03 -7.64 -11.60
N GLY A 462 -5.28 -7.05 -10.67
CA GLY A 462 -3.90 -7.46 -10.40
C GLY A 462 -2.85 -6.80 -11.31
N GLN A 463 -3.21 -5.84 -12.16
CA GLN A 463 -2.32 -5.21 -13.14
C GLN A 463 -2.39 -3.68 -13.10
N LEU A 464 -1.24 -3.02 -13.25
CA LEU A 464 -1.16 -1.59 -13.55
C LEU A 464 -1.46 -1.40 -15.05
N LEU A 465 -2.51 -0.64 -15.37
CA LEU A 465 -3.06 -0.53 -16.73
C LEU A 465 -2.93 0.87 -17.33
N ALA A 466 -3.07 1.93 -16.51
CA ALA A 466 -2.72 3.30 -16.89
C ALA A 466 -1.56 3.79 -16.01
N LEU A 467 -0.51 4.27 -16.65
CA LEU A 467 0.78 4.58 -16.07
C LEU A 467 0.86 6.04 -15.62
N ASP A 468 1.36 6.25 -14.41
CA ASP A 468 2.21 7.41 -14.15
C ASP A 468 3.65 7.00 -14.51
N PRO A 469 4.46 7.83 -15.20
CA PRO A 469 5.72 7.42 -15.78
C PRO A 469 6.77 7.00 -14.74
N GLY A 470 6.60 7.41 -13.47
CA GLY A 470 7.53 7.12 -12.40
C GLY A 470 8.81 7.97 -12.47
N TYR A 471 9.92 7.43 -11.98
CA TYR A 471 11.13 8.19 -11.72
C TYR A 471 12.40 7.39 -12.02
N LEU A 472 13.41 7.98 -12.65
CA LEU A 472 14.68 7.28 -12.97
C LEU A 472 15.78 7.55 -11.95
N SER A 473 16.11 8.84 -11.79
CA SER A 473 17.10 9.38 -10.87
C SER A 473 17.03 10.90 -10.94
N TYR A 474 17.61 11.58 -9.95
CA TYR A 474 17.49 13.03 -9.83
C TYR A 474 18.05 13.76 -11.06
N GLY A 475 19.22 13.33 -11.55
CA GLY A 475 19.84 13.88 -12.76
C GLY A 475 19.12 13.55 -14.07
N ARG A 476 18.10 12.68 -14.04
CA ARG A 476 17.31 12.26 -15.21
C ARG A 476 15.82 12.48 -15.02
N ARG A 477 15.41 13.26 -14.02
CA ARG A 477 14.01 13.53 -13.71
C ARG A 477 13.26 14.14 -14.90
N ASP A 478 13.91 15.01 -15.66
CA ASP A 478 13.34 15.65 -16.85
C ASP A 478 12.98 14.66 -17.96
N SER A 479 13.50 13.43 -17.92
CA SER A 479 13.17 12.39 -18.90
C SER A 479 11.74 11.87 -18.74
N LEU A 480 11.18 11.94 -17.53
CA LEU A 480 9.87 11.37 -17.20
C LEU A 480 8.91 12.41 -16.59
N GLY A 481 9.39 13.39 -15.84
CA GLY A 481 8.53 14.30 -15.07
C GLY A 481 7.76 15.36 -15.86
N GLN A 482 7.97 15.47 -17.18
CA GLN A 482 7.29 16.45 -18.03
C GLN A 482 5.81 16.13 -18.21
N ALA A 483 4.96 17.15 -18.36
CA ALA A 483 3.51 17.01 -18.50
C ALA A 483 3.09 16.07 -19.65
N THR A 484 3.89 15.97 -20.71
CA THR A 484 3.65 15.08 -21.87
C THR A 484 3.83 13.59 -21.57
N ASN A 485 4.22 13.23 -20.35
CA ASN A 485 4.34 11.84 -19.91
C ASN A 485 3.26 11.46 -18.88
N HIS A 486 2.34 12.36 -18.53
CA HIS A 486 1.34 12.18 -17.47
C HIS A 486 -0.09 12.06 -18.01
N ASN A 487 -0.98 11.29 -17.38
CA ASN A 487 -2.38 11.17 -17.81
C ASN A 487 -3.20 12.43 -17.44
N MET A 488 -2.99 13.53 -18.15
CA MET A 488 -3.60 14.85 -17.92
C MET A 488 -4.00 15.53 -19.24
N LEU A 489 -4.56 16.74 -19.18
CA LEU A 489 -4.75 17.53 -20.40
C LEU A 489 -3.52 18.39 -20.69
N LEU A 490 -3.14 18.50 -21.96
CA LEU A 490 -2.20 19.52 -22.42
C LEU A 490 -2.97 20.70 -23.03
N VAL A 491 -2.41 21.89 -22.89
CA VAL A 491 -2.85 23.13 -23.53
C VAL A 491 -1.74 23.57 -24.47
N ASP A 492 -2.03 23.60 -25.77
CA ASP A 492 -1.08 23.84 -26.86
C ASP A 492 0.16 22.93 -26.76
N ASN A 493 -0.09 21.64 -26.49
CA ASN A 493 0.92 20.60 -26.27
C ASN A 493 1.89 20.87 -25.10
N ALA A 494 1.51 21.74 -24.17
CA ALA A 494 2.26 22.02 -22.95
C ALA A 494 1.39 21.83 -21.70
N GLY A 495 2.04 21.64 -20.55
CA GLY A 495 1.39 21.60 -19.25
C GLY A 495 2.15 22.46 -18.23
N PRO A 496 2.00 22.17 -16.94
CA PRO A 496 2.81 22.77 -15.88
C PRO A 496 4.31 22.57 -16.10
N ALA A 497 5.13 23.41 -15.49
CA ALA A 497 6.55 23.16 -15.31
C ALA A 497 6.78 22.13 -14.19
N ILE A 498 7.84 21.34 -14.34
CA ILE A 498 8.35 20.50 -13.26
C ILE A 498 8.87 21.37 -12.12
N GLY A 499 8.84 20.85 -10.88
CA GLY A 499 9.45 21.53 -9.74
C GLY A 499 10.97 21.72 -9.92
N ALA A 500 11.50 22.76 -9.29
CA ALA A 500 12.93 23.09 -9.20
C ALA A 500 13.37 23.06 -7.72
N PRO A 501 14.68 22.96 -7.41
CA PRO A 501 15.15 22.87 -6.01
C PRO A 501 14.58 23.93 -5.06
N SER A 502 14.31 25.14 -5.57
CA SER A 502 13.80 26.28 -4.80
C SER A 502 12.31 26.57 -5.01
N ALA A 503 11.60 25.83 -5.86
CA ALA A 503 10.21 26.13 -6.21
C ALA A 503 9.46 24.85 -6.62
N PRO A 504 8.20 24.65 -6.19
CA PRO A 504 7.39 23.53 -6.67
C PRO A 504 6.98 23.71 -8.13
N ASN A 505 6.16 22.79 -8.66
CA ASN A 505 5.50 23.00 -9.95
C ASN A 505 4.64 24.29 -9.93
N ASP A 506 4.31 24.82 -11.11
CA ASP A 506 3.61 26.11 -11.26
C ASP A 506 2.08 25.96 -11.32
N ALA A 507 1.53 24.78 -11.06
CA ALA A 507 0.11 24.48 -11.21
C ALA A 507 -0.46 23.72 -10.00
N PRO A 508 -0.95 24.43 -8.96
CA PRO A 508 -1.63 23.76 -7.85
C PRO A 508 -2.94 23.13 -8.32
N ALA A 509 -3.20 21.90 -7.86
CA ALA A 509 -4.47 21.22 -8.03
C ALA A 509 -5.23 21.15 -6.70
N SER A 510 -6.55 20.95 -6.76
CA SER A 510 -7.37 20.83 -5.56
C SER A 510 -8.56 19.91 -5.76
N ILE A 511 -8.82 19.06 -4.76
CA ILE A 511 -10.04 18.26 -4.69
C ILE A 511 -11.20 19.20 -4.34
N ARG A 512 -12.23 19.26 -5.20
CA ARG A 512 -13.37 20.19 -5.05
C ARG A 512 -14.60 19.54 -4.43
N ALA A 513 -14.87 18.29 -4.80
CA ALA A 513 -15.98 17.50 -4.28
C ALA A 513 -15.63 16.02 -4.38
N ALA A 514 -16.16 15.21 -3.47
CA ALA A 514 -16.12 13.76 -3.56
C ALA A 514 -17.25 13.17 -2.72
N PHE A 515 -17.93 12.15 -3.25
CA PHE A 515 -18.93 11.39 -2.51
C PHE A 515 -19.07 9.98 -3.09
N GLN A 516 -19.67 9.09 -2.33
CA GLN A 516 -19.93 7.72 -2.75
C GLN A 516 -21.34 7.29 -2.41
N THR A 517 -21.93 6.48 -3.27
CA THR A 517 -23.16 5.73 -3.05
C THR A 517 -22.91 4.23 -3.30
N ASP A 518 -23.91 3.38 -3.09
CA ASP A 518 -23.81 1.92 -3.26
C ASP A 518 -23.27 1.48 -4.65
N LYS A 519 -23.59 2.20 -5.73
CA LYS A 519 -23.24 1.82 -7.12
C LYS A 519 -22.50 2.92 -7.89
N LEU A 520 -22.11 4.03 -7.26
CA LEU A 520 -21.39 5.11 -7.91
C LEU A 520 -20.50 5.84 -6.93
N THR A 521 -19.25 6.05 -7.31
CA THR A 521 -18.32 6.94 -6.62
C THR A 521 -18.01 8.14 -7.51
N TYR A 522 -17.96 9.33 -6.94
CA TYR A 522 -17.73 10.57 -7.66
C TYR A 522 -16.62 11.39 -7.01
N GLY A 523 -15.83 12.10 -7.81
CA GLY A 523 -14.99 13.17 -7.30
C GLY A 523 -14.44 14.10 -8.38
N GLU A 524 -13.96 15.26 -7.93
CA GLU A 524 -13.56 16.38 -8.78
C GLU A 524 -12.19 16.91 -8.39
N VAL A 525 -11.30 17.09 -9.37
CA VAL A 525 -10.02 17.79 -9.22
C VAL A 525 -9.98 18.97 -10.18
N GLN A 526 -9.64 20.15 -9.65
CA GLN A 526 -9.48 21.37 -10.45
C GLN A 526 -8.03 21.86 -10.39
N THR A 527 -7.52 22.31 -11.53
CA THR A 527 -6.21 22.96 -11.69
C THR A 527 -6.30 24.07 -12.75
N ALA A 528 -5.28 24.90 -12.83
CA ALA A 528 -5.14 25.88 -13.89
C ALA A 528 -3.68 26.02 -14.31
N TYR A 529 -3.45 26.03 -15.62
CA TYR A 529 -2.15 26.30 -16.24
C TYR A 529 -2.37 26.75 -17.68
N LYS A 530 -1.37 27.44 -18.25
CA LYS A 530 -1.43 27.96 -19.62
C LYS A 530 -2.71 28.76 -19.90
N SER A 531 -3.16 29.55 -18.92
CA SER A 531 -4.37 30.39 -18.98
C SER A 531 -5.68 29.62 -19.18
N ALA A 532 -5.68 28.30 -18.98
CA ALA A 532 -6.88 27.47 -18.98
C ALA A 532 -7.16 26.94 -17.57
N THR A 533 -8.42 26.99 -17.16
CA THR A 533 -8.93 26.28 -16.00
C THR A 533 -9.44 24.92 -16.44
N ILE A 534 -9.01 23.86 -15.76
CA ILE A 534 -9.36 22.48 -16.07
C ILE A 534 -9.97 21.86 -14.82
N THR A 535 -11.17 21.29 -14.96
CA THR A 535 -11.85 20.53 -13.90
C THR A 535 -12.13 19.12 -14.40
N ARG A 536 -11.43 18.15 -13.83
CA ARG A 536 -11.61 16.72 -14.09
C ARG A 536 -12.64 16.15 -13.13
N LYS A 537 -13.73 15.62 -13.67
CA LYS A 537 -14.83 15.00 -12.93
C LYS A 537 -14.81 13.51 -13.22
N THR A 538 -14.68 12.69 -12.17
CA THR A 538 -14.52 11.24 -12.30
C THR A 538 -15.70 10.53 -11.66
N LEU A 539 -16.35 9.66 -12.43
CA LEU A 539 -17.37 8.73 -11.95
C LEU A 539 -16.82 7.32 -12.03
N PHE A 540 -16.87 6.57 -10.94
CA PHE A 540 -16.59 5.12 -10.92
C PHE A 540 -17.92 4.37 -10.85
N ILE A 541 -18.32 3.81 -11.99
CA ILE A 541 -19.65 3.24 -12.20
C ILE A 541 -19.65 1.77 -11.78
N ARG A 542 -20.49 1.43 -10.80
CA ARG A 542 -20.73 0.06 -10.32
C ARG A 542 -19.44 -0.71 -10.02
N ASN A 543 -18.42 0.00 -9.52
CA ASN A 543 -17.09 -0.54 -9.26
C ASN A 543 -16.43 -1.23 -10.48
N SER A 544 -16.86 -0.90 -11.71
CA SER A 544 -16.52 -1.65 -12.92
C SER A 544 -15.66 -0.84 -13.88
N TYR A 545 -16.07 0.40 -14.22
CA TYR A 545 -15.37 1.25 -15.17
C TYR A 545 -15.49 2.73 -14.79
N TYR A 546 -14.63 3.55 -15.37
CA TYR A 546 -14.59 4.99 -15.08
C TYR A 546 -15.13 5.82 -16.23
N LEU A 547 -15.85 6.88 -15.91
CA LEU A 547 -16.14 7.99 -16.81
C LEU A 547 -15.39 9.23 -16.32
N LEU A 548 -14.57 9.81 -17.18
CA LEU A 548 -13.82 11.04 -16.91
C LEU A 548 -14.38 12.15 -17.80
N ALA A 549 -14.92 13.19 -17.18
CA ALA A 549 -15.39 14.38 -17.87
C ALA A 549 -14.47 15.56 -17.53
N ASP A 550 -13.71 16.03 -18.52
CA ASP A 550 -12.75 17.13 -18.37
C ASP A 550 -13.34 18.42 -18.93
N PHE A 551 -13.63 19.36 -18.04
CA PHE A 551 -14.18 20.68 -18.36
C PHE A 551 -13.06 21.68 -18.48
N VAL A 552 -12.93 22.29 -19.65
CA VAL A 552 -11.89 23.27 -19.92
C VAL A 552 -12.50 24.63 -20.24
N GLN A 553 -11.95 25.68 -19.66
CA GLN A 553 -12.31 27.07 -19.91
C GLN A 553 -11.07 27.96 -19.96
N ALA A 554 -10.95 28.76 -21.01
CA ALA A 554 -9.95 29.80 -21.18
C ALA A 554 -10.58 31.06 -21.78
N ALA A 555 -9.84 32.18 -21.74
CA ALA A 555 -10.27 33.43 -22.38
C ALA A 555 -10.03 33.42 -23.89
N ALA A 556 -8.97 32.76 -24.35
CA ALA A 556 -8.61 32.61 -25.75
C ALA A 556 -8.82 31.15 -26.21
N ALA A 557 -8.89 30.96 -27.52
CA ALA A 557 -8.95 29.63 -28.11
C ALA A 557 -7.58 28.94 -28.03
N HIS A 558 -7.57 27.67 -27.62
CA HIS A 558 -6.38 26.82 -27.55
C HIS A 558 -6.60 25.49 -28.28
N THR A 559 -5.52 24.73 -28.45
CA THR A 559 -5.60 23.29 -28.72
C THR A 559 -5.44 22.51 -27.42
N TYR A 560 -6.44 21.72 -27.07
CA TYR A 560 -6.38 20.83 -25.91
C TYR A 560 -6.09 19.40 -26.36
N THR A 561 -5.15 18.73 -25.70
CA THR A 561 -4.83 17.32 -25.95
C THR A 561 -5.14 16.51 -24.70
N TRP A 562 -6.15 15.65 -24.76
CA TRP A 562 -6.38 14.63 -23.74
C TRP A 562 -5.45 13.44 -24.04
N GLN A 563 -4.69 12.98 -23.04
CA GLN A 563 -3.74 11.89 -23.24
C GLN A 563 -3.90 10.75 -22.23
N LEU A 564 -3.65 9.53 -22.71
CA LEU A 564 -3.61 8.32 -21.88
C LEU A 564 -2.39 7.47 -22.22
N HIS A 565 -1.54 7.29 -21.22
CA HIS A 565 -0.39 6.42 -21.17
C HIS A 565 -0.82 5.06 -20.61
N GLY A 566 -1.27 4.15 -21.48
CA GLY A 566 -1.56 2.77 -21.05
C GLY A 566 -0.31 1.89 -21.00
N TYR A 567 -0.37 0.82 -20.19
CA TYR A 567 0.74 -0.13 -20.07
C TYR A 567 0.74 -1.13 -21.24
N GLY A 568 1.50 -0.78 -22.29
CA GLY A 568 1.76 -1.66 -23.42
C GLY A 568 2.30 -0.89 -24.62
N LEU A 569 2.98 -1.59 -25.52
CA LEU A 569 3.56 -1.00 -26.72
C LEU A 569 2.93 -1.61 -27.97
N GLU A 570 2.59 -0.77 -28.94
CA GLU A 570 2.16 -1.22 -30.25
C GLU A 570 3.28 -2.00 -30.94
N ASN A 571 2.97 -3.19 -31.45
CA ASN A 571 3.95 -4.13 -31.99
C ASN A 571 5.06 -4.52 -30.98
N GLY A 572 4.83 -4.30 -29.68
CA GLY A 572 5.71 -4.74 -28.60
C GLY A 572 5.52 -6.21 -28.23
N PRO A 573 6.46 -6.81 -27.50
CA PRO A 573 6.32 -8.18 -27.01
C PRO A 573 5.22 -8.27 -25.95
N ALA A 574 4.46 -9.38 -25.94
CA ALA A 574 3.39 -9.60 -24.96
C ALA A 574 3.85 -9.49 -23.49
N ALA A 575 5.14 -9.78 -23.22
CA ALA A 575 5.74 -9.65 -21.89
C ALA A 575 5.72 -8.21 -21.33
N THR A 576 5.78 -7.21 -22.20
CA THR A 576 5.80 -5.77 -21.84
C THR A 576 4.42 -5.12 -21.99
N GLY A 577 3.41 -5.92 -22.34
CA GLY A 577 2.08 -5.48 -22.72
C GLY A 577 2.01 -5.01 -24.18
N THR A 578 0.82 -5.11 -24.76
CA THR A 578 0.52 -4.74 -26.16
C THR A 578 -0.45 -3.57 -26.23
N PHE A 579 -0.45 -2.87 -27.37
CA PHE A 579 -1.48 -1.90 -27.73
C PHE A 579 -2.17 -2.31 -29.04
N THR A 580 -3.50 -2.20 -29.08
CA THR A 580 -4.33 -2.38 -30.26
C THR A 580 -4.97 -1.04 -30.61
N ASP A 581 -4.68 -0.58 -31.83
CA ASP A 581 -5.21 0.64 -32.41
C ASP A 581 -6.66 0.43 -32.92
N ASN A 582 -7.58 1.29 -32.49
CA ASN A 582 -8.86 1.50 -33.14
C ASN A 582 -9.23 3.01 -33.12
N LEU A 583 -8.28 3.87 -33.50
CA LEU A 583 -8.45 5.34 -33.44
C LEU A 583 -9.63 5.82 -34.30
N ALA A 584 -9.92 5.13 -35.41
CA ALA A 584 -11.09 5.42 -36.26
C ALA A 584 -12.42 5.20 -35.52
N GLY A 585 -12.45 4.26 -34.57
CA GLY A 585 -13.57 4.04 -33.64
C GLY A 585 -13.53 4.89 -32.38
N HIS A 586 -12.56 5.81 -32.27
CA HIS A 586 -12.26 6.63 -31.08
C HIS A 586 -11.67 5.86 -29.90
N GLU A 587 -11.06 4.70 -30.19
CA GLU A 587 -10.62 3.74 -29.19
C GLU A 587 -9.11 3.48 -29.20
N GLY A 588 -8.58 3.09 -28.04
CA GLY A 588 -7.28 2.45 -27.89
C GLY A 588 -7.35 1.39 -26.80
N THR A 589 -6.77 0.21 -27.05
CA THR A 589 -6.79 -0.90 -26.09
C THR A 589 -5.37 -1.32 -25.72
N TRP A 590 -5.06 -1.34 -24.43
CA TRP A 590 -3.83 -1.93 -23.90
C TRP A 590 -4.12 -3.27 -23.26
N GLN A 591 -3.22 -4.24 -23.37
CA GLN A 591 -3.35 -5.54 -22.74
C GLN A 591 -2.05 -5.94 -22.06
N LYS A 592 -2.14 -6.40 -20.80
CA LYS A 592 -1.03 -6.92 -20.02
C LYS A 592 -1.48 -8.11 -19.19
N ASN A 593 -0.78 -9.24 -19.33
CA ASN A 593 -1.03 -10.47 -18.56
C ASN A 593 -2.50 -10.93 -18.57
N GLY A 594 -3.19 -10.83 -19.71
CA GLY A 594 -4.60 -11.23 -19.86
C GLY A 594 -5.62 -10.21 -19.33
N VAL A 595 -5.17 -9.05 -18.84
CA VAL A 595 -6.04 -7.93 -18.43
C VAL A 595 -5.89 -6.82 -19.45
N SER A 596 -7.03 -6.29 -19.90
CA SER A 596 -7.09 -5.22 -20.89
C SER A 596 -7.66 -3.93 -20.30
N LEU A 597 -7.24 -2.80 -20.85
CA LEU A 597 -7.83 -1.48 -20.64
C LEU A 597 -8.25 -0.93 -22.00
N LEU A 598 -9.57 -0.78 -22.20
CA LEU A 598 -10.14 -0.05 -23.32
C LEU A 598 -10.36 1.40 -22.91
N ALA A 599 -9.88 2.34 -23.72
CA ALA A 599 -10.22 3.75 -23.62
C ALA A 599 -11.03 4.19 -24.83
N HIS A 600 -12.15 4.86 -24.60
CA HIS A 600 -12.97 5.50 -25.63
C HIS A 600 -13.17 6.96 -25.25
N VAL A 601 -12.83 7.89 -26.14
CA VAL A 601 -12.78 9.33 -25.80
C VAL A 601 -13.52 10.14 -26.84
N THR A 602 -14.24 11.17 -26.40
CA THR A 602 -14.81 12.18 -27.29
C THR A 602 -14.75 13.57 -26.67
N ALA A 603 -15.19 14.58 -27.41
CA ALA A 603 -15.33 15.95 -26.95
C ALA A 603 -16.60 16.61 -27.50
N THR A 604 -16.99 17.73 -26.91
CA THR A 604 -18.07 18.59 -27.43
C THR A 604 -17.77 19.03 -28.86
N GLY A 605 -18.72 18.82 -29.76
CA GLY A 605 -18.57 19.03 -31.20
C GLY A 605 -17.62 18.02 -31.86
N GLY A 606 -17.33 16.90 -31.20
CA GLY A 606 -16.34 15.91 -31.63
C GLY A 606 -14.89 16.37 -31.36
N ALA A 607 -13.98 15.40 -31.24
CA ALA A 607 -12.54 15.66 -31.25
C ALA A 607 -12.10 16.08 -32.65
N SER A 608 -11.10 16.95 -32.73
CA SER A 608 -10.44 17.37 -33.96
C SER A 608 -9.51 16.30 -34.54
N GLY A 609 -9.02 15.36 -33.72
CA GLY A 609 -8.17 14.27 -34.18
C GLY A 609 -7.84 13.25 -33.09
N TYR A 610 -7.51 12.04 -33.53
CA TYR A 610 -7.03 10.93 -32.72
C TYR A 610 -5.68 10.48 -33.26
N THR A 611 -4.66 10.48 -32.41
CA THR A 611 -3.30 10.09 -32.77
C THR A 611 -2.67 9.29 -31.64
N LYS A 612 -1.45 8.81 -31.88
CA LYS A 612 -0.68 8.06 -30.89
C LYS A 612 0.77 8.54 -30.86
N ALA A 613 1.41 8.38 -29.70
CA ALA A 613 2.83 8.65 -29.50
C ALA A 613 3.51 7.46 -28.82
N THR A 614 4.83 7.41 -28.90
CA THR A 614 5.64 6.49 -28.09
C THR A 614 6.30 7.29 -26.98
N ASN A 615 5.94 7.00 -25.73
CA ASN A 615 6.55 7.59 -24.54
C ASN A 615 7.34 6.53 -23.78
N ARG A 616 7.87 6.91 -22.61
CA ARG A 616 8.65 6.03 -21.75
C ARG A 616 8.13 6.10 -20.33
N HIS A 617 8.27 5.00 -19.60
CA HIS A 617 8.05 4.91 -18.17
C HIS A 617 9.23 4.18 -17.53
N GLU A 618 9.40 4.34 -16.22
CA GLU A 618 10.39 3.58 -15.46
C GLU A 618 9.98 2.10 -15.37
N LEU A 619 10.98 1.22 -15.48
CA LEU A 619 10.79 -0.23 -15.27
C LEU A 619 11.46 -0.68 -13.96
N THR A 620 12.72 -0.27 -13.77
CA THR A 620 13.49 -0.42 -12.52
C THR A 620 14.37 0.81 -12.37
N TYR A 621 15.06 0.94 -11.22
CA TYR A 621 16.01 2.03 -10.97
C TYR A 621 16.89 2.36 -12.19
N ASN A 622 16.77 3.61 -12.65
CA ASN A 622 17.51 4.17 -13.77
C ASN A 622 17.33 3.46 -15.14
N THR A 623 16.38 2.53 -15.26
CA THR A 623 15.99 1.87 -16.51
C THR A 623 14.58 2.24 -16.91
N SER A 624 14.30 2.22 -18.22
CA SER A 624 13.02 2.67 -18.75
C SER A 624 12.55 1.78 -19.88
N GLU A 625 11.25 1.61 -19.98
CA GLU A 625 10.55 0.89 -21.02
C GLU A 625 9.72 1.85 -21.88
N LYS A 626 9.39 1.46 -23.11
CA LYS A 626 8.53 2.25 -24.01
C LYS A 626 7.08 1.78 -23.91
N HIS A 627 6.14 2.70 -24.10
CA HIS A 627 4.71 2.41 -24.20
C HIS A 627 4.04 3.31 -25.25
N THR A 628 2.86 2.90 -25.71
CA THR A 628 2.01 3.69 -26.60
C THR A 628 1.09 4.59 -25.79
N THR A 629 1.03 5.86 -26.19
CA THR A 629 0.16 6.90 -25.63
C THR A 629 -0.94 7.23 -26.64
N LEU A 630 -2.20 7.25 -26.20
CA LEU A 630 -3.33 7.77 -26.98
C LEU A 630 -3.42 9.29 -26.80
N LEU A 631 -3.57 10.04 -27.89
CA LEU A 631 -3.70 11.50 -27.91
C LEU A 631 -4.99 11.90 -28.64
N VAL A 632 -5.88 12.61 -27.95
CA VAL A 632 -7.17 13.06 -28.48
C VAL A 632 -7.25 14.58 -28.40
N GLN A 633 -7.36 15.23 -29.55
CA GLN A 633 -7.19 16.67 -29.66
C GLN A 633 -8.52 17.39 -29.90
N LYS A 634 -8.65 18.59 -29.33
CA LYS A 634 -9.68 19.57 -29.67
C LYS A 634 -9.01 20.90 -29.93
N SER A 635 -9.01 21.35 -31.19
CA SER A 635 -8.34 22.58 -31.62
C SER A 635 -9.30 23.77 -31.72
N GLY A 636 -8.76 24.97 -31.51
CA GLY A 636 -9.48 26.23 -31.73
C GLY A 636 -10.65 26.46 -30.77
N ALA A 637 -10.57 25.95 -29.53
CA ALA A 637 -11.66 26.05 -28.56
C ALA A 637 -11.25 26.92 -27.36
N ALA A 638 -12.09 27.90 -27.00
CA ALA A 638 -11.95 28.61 -25.72
C ALA A 638 -12.53 27.79 -24.56
N SER A 639 -13.49 26.92 -24.85
CA SER A 639 -14.09 25.98 -23.91
C SER A 639 -14.39 24.66 -24.60
N THR A 640 -14.21 23.55 -23.90
CA THR A 640 -14.61 22.22 -24.38
C THR A 640 -14.85 21.29 -23.20
N GLN A 641 -15.67 20.26 -23.40
CA GLN A 641 -15.74 19.12 -22.49
C GLN A 641 -15.24 17.89 -23.22
N PHE A 642 -14.23 17.21 -22.66
CA PHE A 642 -13.92 15.84 -23.04
C PHE A 642 -14.74 14.88 -22.19
N LEU A 643 -15.13 13.75 -22.76
CA LEU A 643 -15.75 12.64 -22.05
C LEU A 643 -15.07 11.34 -22.47
N ALA A 644 -14.45 10.67 -21.50
CA ALA A 644 -13.72 9.43 -21.70
C ALA A 644 -14.32 8.29 -20.87
N ALA A 645 -14.45 7.10 -21.45
CA ALA A 645 -14.74 5.86 -20.76
C ALA A 645 -13.45 5.02 -20.67
N LEU A 646 -13.07 4.63 -19.45
CA LEU A 646 -11.92 3.75 -19.18
C LEU A 646 -12.42 2.44 -18.61
N VAL A 647 -12.31 1.35 -19.38
CA VAL A 647 -12.90 0.06 -19.06
C VAL A 647 -11.82 -1.00 -18.90
N PRO A 648 -11.50 -1.41 -17.66
CA PRO A 648 -10.69 -2.60 -17.41
C PRO A 648 -11.53 -3.87 -17.61
N PHE A 649 -11.01 -4.89 -18.30
CA PHE A 649 -11.71 -6.15 -18.56
C PHE A 649 -10.75 -7.34 -18.77
N ASN A 650 -11.22 -8.57 -18.54
CA ASN A 650 -10.41 -9.79 -18.73
C ASN A 650 -10.87 -10.66 -19.91
N SER A 651 -12.10 -10.47 -20.40
CA SER A 651 -12.68 -11.31 -21.46
C SER A 651 -13.30 -10.46 -22.57
N THR A 652 -14.33 -9.69 -22.24
CA THR A 652 -15.12 -8.96 -23.23
C THR A 652 -15.35 -7.53 -22.74
N ALA A 653 -15.00 -6.57 -23.59
CA ALA A 653 -15.33 -5.17 -23.37
C ALA A 653 -16.80 -4.89 -23.74
N PRO A 654 -17.47 -3.93 -23.09
CA PRO A 654 -18.74 -3.41 -23.59
C PRO A 654 -18.55 -2.74 -24.94
N LEU A 655 -19.60 -2.72 -25.76
CA LEU A 655 -19.59 -1.92 -26.98
C LEU A 655 -19.73 -0.44 -26.60
N LEU A 656 -18.73 0.36 -26.97
CA LEU A 656 -18.73 1.81 -26.76
C LEU A 656 -19.02 2.55 -28.06
N THR A 657 -19.85 3.59 -27.97
CA THR A 657 -20.15 4.46 -29.11
C THR A 657 -20.32 5.89 -28.64
N THR A 658 -20.16 6.83 -29.56
CA THR A 658 -20.26 8.27 -29.28
C THR A 658 -21.21 8.95 -30.25
N THR A 659 -21.94 9.95 -29.74
CA THR A 659 -22.70 10.89 -30.58
C THR A 659 -22.60 12.29 -30.00
N SER A 660 -21.50 12.96 -30.27
CA SER A 660 -21.28 14.33 -29.80
C SER A 660 -22.01 15.34 -30.69
N THR A 661 -22.66 16.33 -30.06
CA THR A 661 -23.27 17.48 -30.74
C THR A 661 -22.38 18.71 -30.54
N ALA A 662 -22.71 19.86 -31.13
CA ALA A 662 -21.97 21.10 -30.89
C ALA A 662 -21.86 21.47 -29.40
N SER A 663 -22.86 21.12 -28.58
CA SER A 663 -22.92 21.46 -27.16
C SER A 663 -22.71 20.28 -26.21
N THR A 664 -22.63 19.03 -26.71
CA THR A 664 -22.51 17.84 -25.87
C THR A 664 -21.41 16.87 -26.33
N ALA A 665 -20.71 16.29 -25.37
CA ALA A 665 -19.86 15.12 -25.53
C ALA A 665 -20.62 13.90 -24.98
N ALA A 666 -20.92 12.88 -25.78
CA ALA A 666 -21.74 11.75 -25.34
C ALA A 666 -21.09 10.39 -25.62
N VAL A 667 -21.21 9.47 -24.67
CA VAL A 667 -20.74 8.09 -24.75
C VAL A 667 -21.86 7.16 -24.30
N THR A 668 -22.09 6.07 -25.03
CA THR A 668 -22.90 4.95 -24.52
C THR A 668 -22.07 3.69 -24.39
N ALA A 669 -22.46 2.86 -23.43
CA ALA A 669 -21.90 1.53 -23.23
C ALA A 669 -23.04 0.50 -23.27
N ARG A 670 -22.88 -0.53 -24.11
CA ARG A 670 -23.81 -1.66 -24.20
C ARG A 670 -23.10 -2.96 -23.81
N GLY A 671 -23.62 -3.58 -22.76
CA GLY A 671 -23.17 -4.86 -22.23
C GLY A 671 -24.27 -5.46 -21.34
N GLU A 672 -23.95 -5.71 -20.07
CA GLU A 672 -24.96 -6.06 -19.05
C GLU A 672 -25.97 -4.92 -18.80
N TYR A 673 -25.52 -3.68 -18.99
CA TYR A 673 -26.32 -2.47 -18.88
C TYR A 673 -26.34 -1.72 -20.22
N GLN A 674 -27.35 -0.86 -20.38
CA GLN A 674 -27.40 0.15 -21.42
C GLN A 674 -27.18 1.51 -20.75
N ASP A 675 -25.93 1.97 -20.78
CA ASP A 675 -25.52 3.21 -20.14
C ASP A 675 -25.39 4.33 -21.18
N LEU A 676 -25.83 5.53 -20.81
CA LEU A 676 -25.61 6.78 -21.52
C LEU A 676 -25.00 7.80 -20.57
N ALA A 677 -23.91 8.41 -20.99
CA ALA A 677 -23.31 9.56 -20.35
C ALA A 677 -23.20 10.72 -21.34
N PHE A 678 -23.48 11.94 -20.90
CA PHE A 678 -23.12 13.13 -21.68
C PHE A 678 -22.72 14.31 -20.79
N ALA A 679 -21.68 15.02 -21.24
CA ALA A 679 -21.18 16.24 -20.63
C ALA A 679 -21.49 17.45 -21.52
N GLN A 680 -21.78 18.60 -20.91
CA GLN A 680 -22.14 19.84 -21.58
C GLN A 680 -21.63 21.06 -20.82
N ALA A 681 -21.45 22.19 -21.52
CA ALA A 681 -20.80 23.38 -20.97
C ALA A 681 -21.65 24.16 -19.95
N ASP A 682 -22.97 24.06 -20.04
CA ASP A 682 -23.91 24.82 -19.23
C ASP A 682 -24.99 23.92 -18.63
N THR A 683 -25.97 24.53 -17.97
CA THR A 683 -27.06 23.81 -17.32
C THR A 683 -28.39 23.99 -18.07
N VAL A 684 -28.31 24.14 -19.40
CA VAL A 684 -29.49 24.17 -20.27
C VAL A 684 -29.99 22.73 -20.46
N LEU A 685 -31.31 22.59 -20.55
CA LEU A 685 -31.93 21.30 -20.82
C LEU A 685 -31.58 20.83 -22.23
N THR A 686 -30.74 19.80 -22.33
CA THR A 686 -30.28 19.24 -23.60
C THR A 686 -30.81 17.83 -23.78
N THR A 687 -31.18 17.50 -25.02
CA THR A 687 -31.63 16.15 -25.41
C THR A 687 -30.43 15.39 -25.98
N ASP A 688 -30.23 14.14 -25.56
CA ASP A 688 -29.30 13.26 -26.24
C ASP A 688 -29.79 13.03 -27.68
N ALA A 689 -28.91 13.25 -28.65
CA ALA A 689 -29.22 13.07 -30.07
C ALA A 689 -28.74 11.71 -30.60
N SER A 690 -28.42 10.78 -29.71
CA SER A 690 -27.69 9.57 -30.08
C SER A 690 -28.59 8.48 -30.66
N SER A 691 -29.86 8.44 -30.27
CA SER A 691 -30.78 7.31 -30.54
C SER A 691 -30.29 5.95 -30.02
N LEU A 692 -29.29 5.96 -29.12
CA LEU A 692 -28.63 4.77 -28.60
C LEU A 692 -29.32 4.18 -27.37
N LEU A 693 -30.34 4.84 -26.84
CA LEU A 693 -31.29 4.25 -25.90
C LEU A 693 -32.68 4.14 -26.54
N PRO A 694 -33.57 3.26 -26.05
CA PRO A 694 -34.92 3.12 -26.60
C PRO A 694 -35.76 4.40 -26.58
N GLN A 695 -35.43 5.34 -25.70
CA GLN A 695 -36.02 6.67 -25.63
C GLN A 695 -34.92 7.71 -25.40
N PRO A 696 -35.09 8.95 -25.89
CA PRO A 696 -34.14 10.01 -25.65
C PRO A 696 -34.11 10.40 -24.17
N VAL A 697 -32.92 10.67 -23.64
CA VAL A 697 -32.68 11.27 -22.34
C VAL A 697 -32.53 12.78 -22.52
N LYS A 698 -33.20 13.57 -21.66
CA LYS A 698 -33.01 15.02 -21.61
C LYS A 698 -32.59 15.44 -20.22
N ALA A 699 -31.52 16.21 -20.09
CA ALA A 699 -31.07 16.64 -18.76
C ALA A 699 -30.43 18.03 -18.81
N ASP A 700 -30.44 18.71 -17.68
CA ASP A 700 -29.93 20.07 -17.51
C ASP A 700 -28.72 20.15 -16.57
N GLY A 701 -28.07 19.01 -16.33
CA GLY A 701 -26.84 18.92 -15.55
C GLY A 701 -25.60 19.09 -16.43
N LEU A 702 -24.48 19.43 -15.79
CA LEU A 702 -23.19 19.57 -16.47
C LEU A 702 -22.65 18.20 -16.91
N VAL A 703 -22.72 17.21 -16.02
CA VAL A 703 -22.47 15.79 -16.33
C VAL A 703 -23.73 14.99 -16.01
N ASN A 704 -24.16 14.19 -16.98
CA ASN A 704 -25.40 13.42 -16.93
C ASN A 704 -25.09 11.96 -17.19
N PHE A 705 -25.69 11.07 -16.41
CA PHE A 705 -25.61 9.63 -16.58
C PHE A 705 -26.98 9.00 -16.39
N PHE A 706 -27.35 8.07 -17.26
CA PHE A 706 -28.58 7.30 -17.18
C PHE A 706 -28.30 5.86 -17.62
N SER A 707 -28.90 4.91 -16.92
CA SER A 707 -28.63 3.49 -17.11
C SER A 707 -29.91 2.67 -17.01
N LEU A 708 -30.06 1.73 -17.94
CA LEU A 708 -31.05 0.67 -17.90
C LEU A 708 -30.35 -0.68 -17.69
N ASP A 709 -31.04 -1.60 -17.00
CA ASP A 709 -30.63 -3.00 -16.96
C ASP A 709 -30.90 -3.72 -18.30
N ALA A 710 -30.47 -4.97 -18.42
CA ALA A 710 -30.69 -5.79 -19.61
C ALA A 710 -32.18 -5.99 -19.97
N ALA A 711 -33.09 -5.85 -19.00
CA ALA A 711 -34.53 -5.93 -19.20
C ALA A 711 -35.18 -4.57 -19.54
N GLY A 712 -34.37 -3.51 -19.65
CA GLY A 712 -34.84 -2.16 -19.97
C GLY A 712 -35.43 -1.40 -18.78
N ASN A 713 -35.29 -1.89 -17.54
CA ASN A 713 -35.74 -1.17 -16.36
C ASN A 713 -34.70 -0.15 -15.91
N PHE A 714 -35.15 0.91 -15.25
CA PHE A 714 -34.27 1.88 -14.61
C PHE A 714 -33.28 1.20 -13.65
N ALA A 715 -31.98 1.40 -13.89
CA ALA A 715 -30.91 0.91 -13.05
C ALA A 715 -30.29 2.04 -12.20
N GLN A 716 -29.90 3.14 -12.84
CA GLN A 716 -29.12 4.19 -12.20
C GLN A 716 -29.18 5.51 -12.99
N LEU A 717 -29.08 6.63 -12.27
CA LEU A 717 -28.78 7.93 -12.86
C LEU A 717 -27.80 8.73 -11.98
N PHE A 718 -27.15 9.69 -12.62
CA PHE A 718 -26.41 10.76 -11.97
C PHE A 718 -26.61 12.06 -12.74
N LEU A 719 -26.76 13.16 -12.01
CA LEU A 719 -27.02 14.49 -12.53
C LEU A 719 -26.19 15.51 -11.75
N GLU A 720 -25.20 16.15 -12.36
CA GLU A 720 -24.36 17.13 -11.69
C GLU A 720 -24.88 18.56 -11.86
N GLN A 721 -25.14 19.27 -10.74
CA GLN A 721 -25.68 20.64 -10.70
C GLN A 721 -26.97 20.85 -11.53
N GLY A 722 -27.73 19.79 -11.78
CA GLY A 722 -28.98 19.83 -12.54
C GLY A 722 -30.23 19.95 -11.66
N LYS A 723 -31.37 20.20 -12.31
CA LYS A 723 -32.71 20.14 -11.69
C LYS A 723 -33.55 18.98 -12.20
N VAL A 724 -33.32 18.50 -13.42
CA VAL A 724 -34.21 17.52 -14.04
C VAL A 724 -33.49 16.59 -15.01
N LEU A 725 -33.91 15.34 -15.02
CA LEU A 725 -33.59 14.37 -16.05
C LEU A 725 -34.88 13.69 -16.52
N TYR A 726 -35.08 13.64 -17.84
CA TYR A 726 -36.17 12.97 -18.53
C TYR A 726 -35.67 11.72 -19.23
N TYR A 727 -36.54 10.72 -19.37
CA TYR A 727 -36.40 9.59 -20.27
C TYR A 727 -37.69 9.50 -21.10
N GLY A 728 -37.57 9.74 -22.41
CA GLY A 728 -38.72 10.04 -23.27
C GLY A 728 -39.40 11.35 -22.86
N ALA A 729 -40.72 11.31 -22.71
CA ALA A 729 -41.51 12.46 -22.26
C ALA A 729 -41.63 12.57 -20.73
N ALA A 730 -41.24 11.54 -19.99
CA ALA A 730 -41.44 11.48 -18.54
C ALA A 730 -40.19 11.96 -17.78
N PRO A 731 -40.34 12.81 -16.74
CA PRO A 731 -39.24 13.09 -15.83
C PRO A 731 -38.93 11.84 -15.02
N VAL A 732 -37.65 11.50 -14.85
CA VAL A 732 -37.18 10.41 -13.98
C VAL A 732 -36.81 10.96 -12.60
N VAL A 733 -36.32 12.19 -12.55
CA VAL A 733 -36.10 12.93 -11.32
C VAL A 733 -36.25 14.42 -11.58
N GLN A 734 -36.84 15.12 -10.62
CA GLN A 734 -36.88 16.58 -10.57
C GLN A 734 -36.45 17.05 -9.19
N SER A 735 -35.84 18.23 -9.13
CA SER A 735 -35.46 18.87 -7.89
C SER A 735 -35.81 20.36 -7.90
N THR A 736 -36.23 20.87 -6.75
CA THR A 736 -36.61 22.29 -6.61
C THR A 736 -35.42 23.25 -6.80
N LYS A 737 -34.20 22.79 -6.49
CA LYS A 737 -32.94 23.55 -6.59
C LYS A 737 -31.88 22.73 -7.32
N ARG A 738 -31.03 23.40 -8.10
CA ARG A 738 -29.86 22.78 -8.73
C ARG A 738 -28.99 22.08 -7.69
N ALA A 739 -28.75 20.80 -7.91
CA ALA A 739 -27.98 19.95 -7.01
C ALA A 739 -27.25 18.86 -7.81
N THR A 740 -26.21 18.30 -7.23
CA THR A 740 -25.65 17.04 -7.69
C THR A 740 -26.47 15.92 -7.08
N LEU A 741 -27.02 15.06 -7.93
CA LEU A 741 -27.94 13.98 -7.58
C LEU A 741 -27.38 12.66 -8.07
N SER A 742 -27.48 11.63 -7.24
CA SER A 742 -27.34 10.24 -7.66
C SER A 742 -28.58 9.48 -7.21
N TRP A 743 -29.08 8.59 -8.06
CA TRP A 743 -30.25 7.78 -7.76
C TRP A 743 -30.11 6.42 -8.43
N GLN A 744 -30.29 5.33 -7.69
CA GLN A 744 -30.04 4.00 -8.20
C GLN A 744 -30.90 2.93 -7.54
N ARG A 745 -31.27 1.93 -8.34
CA ARG A 745 -31.90 0.71 -7.85
C ARG A 745 -30.82 -0.19 -7.25
N THR A 746 -30.94 -0.48 -5.96
CA THR A 746 -29.97 -1.31 -5.21
C THR A 746 -30.39 -2.76 -5.13
N SER A 747 -31.69 -3.02 -5.05
CA SER A 747 -32.30 -4.35 -5.06
C SER A 747 -33.62 -4.35 -5.84
N SER A 748 -34.34 -5.47 -5.82
CA SER A 748 -35.67 -5.59 -6.43
C SER A 748 -36.66 -4.53 -5.93
N ASN A 749 -36.60 -4.15 -4.64
CA ASN A 749 -37.54 -3.23 -4.00
C ASN A 749 -36.89 -1.99 -3.35
N THR A 750 -35.56 -1.87 -3.35
CA THR A 750 -34.87 -0.79 -2.65
C THR A 750 -34.05 0.06 -3.59
N TYR A 751 -34.14 1.37 -3.39
CA TYR A 751 -33.36 2.37 -4.09
C TYR A 751 -32.52 3.18 -3.09
N ALA A 752 -31.37 3.66 -3.54
CA ALA A 752 -30.52 4.57 -2.80
C ALA A 752 -30.23 5.81 -3.64
N GLY A 753 -30.07 6.95 -2.98
CA GLY A 753 -29.68 8.18 -3.64
C GLY A 753 -28.88 9.09 -2.74
N TYR A 754 -28.37 10.14 -3.37
CA TYR A 754 -27.60 11.21 -2.73
C TYR A 754 -28.02 12.55 -3.34
N VAL A 755 -28.04 13.59 -2.50
CA VAL A 755 -28.13 14.99 -2.94
C VAL A 755 -27.00 15.80 -2.32
N SER A 756 -26.41 16.74 -3.07
CA SER A 756 -25.32 17.57 -2.56
C SER A 756 -25.76 18.79 -1.75
N ARG A 757 -27.06 19.03 -1.58
CA ARG A 757 -27.61 20.14 -0.79
C ARG A 757 -29.11 20.00 -0.53
N ALA A 758 -29.62 20.87 0.34
CA ALA A 758 -31.05 21.00 0.62
C ALA A 758 -31.88 21.20 -0.66
N THR A 759 -32.87 20.34 -0.89
CA THR A 759 -33.80 20.40 -2.03
C THR A 759 -35.00 19.49 -1.74
N THR A 760 -36.12 19.72 -2.41
CA THR A 760 -37.17 18.72 -2.54
C THR A 760 -37.02 18.00 -3.88
N LEU A 761 -37.02 16.67 -3.84
CA LEU A 761 -37.02 15.79 -5.00
C LEU A 761 -38.45 15.35 -5.34
N THR A 762 -38.74 15.23 -6.63
CA THR A 762 -39.93 14.55 -7.15
C THR A 762 -39.46 13.39 -8.04
N ILE A 763 -39.87 12.17 -7.70
CA ILE A 763 -39.44 10.93 -8.35
C ILE A 763 -40.68 10.10 -8.72
N PRO A 764 -40.86 9.67 -9.98
CA PRO A 764 -41.96 8.77 -10.34
C PRO A 764 -41.78 7.41 -9.65
N MET A 765 -42.87 6.91 -9.06
CA MET A 765 -42.91 5.64 -8.35
C MET A 765 -44.25 4.96 -8.61
N SER A 766 -44.21 3.72 -9.11
CA SER A 766 -45.42 2.96 -9.49
C SER A 766 -46.36 2.64 -8.33
N SER A 767 -45.91 2.77 -7.09
CA SER A 767 -46.70 2.58 -5.87
C SER A 767 -46.12 3.42 -4.73
N ALA A 768 -46.89 3.56 -3.64
CA ALA A 768 -46.41 4.25 -2.45
C ALA A 768 -45.22 3.50 -1.83
N PRO A 769 -44.11 4.17 -1.48
CA PRO A 769 -43.02 3.52 -0.78
C PRO A 769 -43.45 3.14 0.65
N SER A 770 -42.94 2.01 1.13
CA SER A 770 -43.12 1.56 2.52
C SER A 770 -42.31 2.40 3.51
N SER A 771 -41.15 2.90 3.10
CA SER A 771 -40.32 3.81 3.90
C SER A 771 -39.41 4.66 3.05
N VAL A 772 -39.11 5.87 3.52
CA VAL A 772 -38.03 6.73 3.02
C VAL A 772 -37.19 7.19 4.21
N THR A 773 -35.88 6.94 4.17
CA THR A 773 -34.98 7.18 5.31
C THR A 773 -33.67 7.82 4.87
N GLY A 774 -33.09 8.67 5.70
CA GLY A 774 -31.76 9.25 5.49
C GLY A 774 -31.53 10.43 6.45
N PRO A 775 -30.27 10.76 6.80
CA PRO A 775 -29.97 11.80 7.79
C PRO A 775 -30.47 13.20 7.42
N GLY A 776 -30.71 13.48 6.13
CA GLY A 776 -31.26 14.75 5.66
C GLY A 776 -32.76 14.74 5.38
N VAL A 777 -33.45 13.60 5.53
CA VAL A 777 -34.87 13.43 5.16
C VAL A 777 -35.77 13.94 6.29
N THR A 778 -36.60 14.95 6.02
CA THR A 778 -37.56 15.50 7.01
C THR A 778 -39.02 15.11 6.74
N GLY A 779 -39.32 14.62 5.54
CA GLY A 779 -40.65 14.17 5.19
C GLY A 779 -40.71 13.68 3.74
N PHE A 780 -41.69 12.82 3.47
CA PHE A 780 -42.05 12.42 2.13
C PHE A 780 -43.57 12.36 1.97
N GLN A 781 -44.04 12.57 0.75
CA GLN A 781 -45.44 12.41 0.37
C GLN A 781 -45.51 11.61 -0.92
N TYR A 782 -46.48 10.71 -1.03
CA TYR A 782 -46.76 10.00 -2.27
C TYR A 782 -48.12 10.39 -2.79
N ASP A 783 -48.16 10.85 -4.04
CA ASP A 783 -49.40 11.11 -4.77
C ASP A 783 -49.70 9.91 -5.66
N ALA A 784 -50.76 9.17 -5.32
CA ALA A 784 -51.21 8.00 -6.07
C ALA A 784 -51.84 8.35 -7.43
N ALA A 785 -52.38 9.56 -7.59
CA ALA A 785 -53.00 9.99 -8.84
C ALA A 785 -51.93 10.30 -9.92
N THR A 786 -50.83 10.92 -9.51
CA THR A 786 -49.71 11.23 -10.41
C THR A 786 -48.58 10.21 -10.37
N GLN A 787 -48.65 9.25 -9.44
CA GLN A 787 -47.60 8.25 -9.18
C GLN A 787 -46.24 8.89 -8.87
N GLN A 788 -46.24 9.94 -8.03
CA GLN A 788 -45.02 10.69 -7.70
C GLN A 788 -44.73 10.65 -6.21
N LEU A 789 -43.46 10.38 -5.89
CA LEU A 789 -42.88 10.55 -4.57
C LEU A 789 -42.24 11.94 -4.48
N SER A 790 -42.72 12.77 -3.56
CA SER A 790 -42.04 14.01 -3.15
C SER A 790 -41.25 13.77 -1.86
N LEU A 791 -39.96 14.11 -1.85
CA LEU A 791 -39.05 13.90 -0.74
C LEU A 791 -38.31 15.19 -0.41
N THR A 792 -38.43 15.70 0.82
CA THR A 792 -37.73 16.91 1.26
C THR A 792 -36.44 16.57 1.99
N LEU A 793 -35.32 17.11 1.48
CA LEU A 793 -34.00 17.02 2.10
C LEU A 793 -33.49 18.40 2.55
N THR A 794 -32.91 18.48 3.74
CA THR A 794 -32.47 19.74 4.36
C THR A 794 -30.97 20.02 4.25
N MET A 795 -30.18 19.07 3.77
CA MET A 795 -28.73 19.19 3.62
C MET A 795 -28.20 18.22 2.56
N ALA A 796 -26.88 18.22 2.35
CA ALA A 796 -26.24 17.15 1.60
C ALA A 796 -26.40 15.83 2.35
N ALA A 797 -27.00 14.82 1.73
CA ALA A 797 -27.31 13.57 2.42
C ALA A 797 -27.58 12.42 1.45
N ASP A 798 -27.24 11.22 1.89
CA ASP A 798 -27.76 9.99 1.34
C ASP A 798 -29.21 9.75 1.80
N PHE A 799 -29.98 9.04 0.98
CA PHE A 799 -31.32 8.59 1.31
C PHE A 799 -31.60 7.22 0.69
N ARG A 800 -32.55 6.49 1.29
CA ARG A 800 -33.04 5.20 0.81
C ARG A 800 -34.56 5.24 0.69
N VAL A 801 -35.08 4.60 -0.36
CA VAL A 801 -36.52 4.38 -0.56
C VAL A 801 -36.76 2.89 -0.69
N THR A 802 -37.68 2.37 0.10
CA THR A 802 -38.05 0.94 0.09
C THR A 802 -39.50 0.80 -0.36
N MET A 803 -39.71 0.04 -1.42
CA MET A 803 -41.01 -0.27 -1.97
C MET A 803 -41.64 -1.47 -1.26
N PRO A 804 -42.98 -1.50 -1.11
CA PRO A 804 -43.67 -2.66 -0.57
C PRO A 804 -43.42 -3.88 -1.46
N VAL A 805 -43.14 -5.02 -0.82
CA VAL A 805 -42.99 -6.31 -1.54
C VAL A 805 -44.38 -6.80 -1.92
N THR A 806 -44.77 -6.67 -3.19
CA THR A 806 -45.98 -7.32 -3.69
C THR A 806 -45.63 -8.76 -4.06
N ASN A 807 -46.42 -9.73 -3.57
CA ASN A 807 -46.23 -11.19 -3.76
C ASN A 807 -46.22 -11.67 -5.23
N GLY A 808 -46.24 -10.75 -6.22
CA GLY A 808 -46.19 -11.04 -7.65
C GLY A 808 -45.00 -10.46 -8.41
N ASN A 809 -44.14 -9.62 -7.80
CA ASN A 809 -42.99 -8.98 -8.47
C ASN A 809 -41.66 -9.25 -7.74
N VAL A 810 -41.47 -10.47 -7.26
CA VAL A 810 -40.13 -10.93 -6.86
C VAL A 810 -39.40 -11.25 -8.17
N LEU A 811 -38.48 -10.40 -8.65
CA LEU A 811 -37.59 -10.75 -9.78
C LEU A 811 -36.56 -11.81 -9.30
N PRO A 812 -35.89 -12.56 -10.20
CA PRO A 812 -35.20 -13.82 -9.89
C PRO A 812 -34.29 -13.73 -8.67
N VAL A 813 -34.20 -14.83 -7.93
CA VAL A 813 -33.52 -14.98 -6.64
C VAL A 813 -32.43 -13.93 -6.39
N GLU A 814 -32.62 -13.12 -5.35
CA GLU A 814 -31.63 -12.13 -4.95
C GLU A 814 -30.61 -12.78 -4.02
N LEU A 815 -29.47 -13.21 -4.58
CA LEU A 815 -28.37 -13.80 -3.82
C LEU A 815 -27.67 -12.72 -2.99
N THR A 816 -27.71 -12.81 -1.66
CA THR A 816 -27.10 -11.83 -0.75
C THR A 816 -25.67 -12.18 -0.34
N GLY A 817 -25.23 -13.41 -0.62
CA GLY A 817 -23.87 -13.84 -0.35
C GLY A 817 -23.63 -15.27 -0.78
N PHE A 818 -22.41 -15.55 -1.23
CA PHE A 818 -21.93 -16.89 -1.56
C PHE A 818 -20.49 -17.00 -1.11
N THR A 819 -20.17 -18.08 -0.40
CA THR A 819 -18.86 -18.33 0.20
C THR A 819 -18.50 -19.80 0.07
N ALA A 820 -17.20 -20.07 -0.03
CA ALA A 820 -16.65 -21.43 0.06
C ALA A 820 -15.61 -21.46 1.18
N SER A 821 -15.66 -22.51 1.99
CA SER A 821 -14.73 -22.74 3.11
C SER A 821 -14.29 -24.20 3.13
N ARG A 822 -13.05 -24.45 3.53
CA ARG A 822 -12.49 -25.80 3.53
C ARG A 822 -12.88 -26.54 4.81
N MET A 823 -13.28 -27.80 4.67
CA MET A 823 -13.69 -28.67 5.76
C MET A 823 -13.00 -30.04 5.63
N GLY A 824 -11.74 -30.11 6.06
CA GLY A 824 -10.90 -31.28 5.79
C GLY A 824 -10.62 -31.41 4.29
N SER A 825 -10.89 -32.59 3.73
CA SER A 825 -10.81 -32.84 2.29
C SER A 825 -12.00 -32.27 1.50
N ALA A 826 -13.11 -31.93 2.17
CA ALA A 826 -14.31 -31.42 1.53
C ALA A 826 -14.32 -29.88 1.47
N ALA A 827 -15.13 -29.33 0.58
CA ALA A 827 -15.52 -27.92 0.60
C ALA A 827 -16.93 -27.77 1.16
N ARG A 828 -17.14 -26.80 2.06
CA ARG A 828 -18.47 -26.32 2.41
C ARG A 828 -18.71 -25.02 1.66
N LEU A 829 -19.70 -25.06 0.79
CA LEU A 829 -20.28 -23.90 0.15
C LEU A 829 -21.49 -23.44 0.95
N SER A 830 -21.63 -22.14 1.12
CA SER A 830 -22.75 -21.55 1.84
C SER A 830 -23.20 -20.28 1.13
N TRP A 831 -24.51 -20.20 0.89
CA TRP A 831 -25.12 -19.01 0.31
C TRP A 831 -26.44 -18.68 0.97
N GLN A 832 -26.84 -17.43 0.79
CA GLN A 832 -28.11 -16.91 1.28
C GLN A 832 -28.81 -16.15 0.16
N THR A 833 -30.12 -16.31 0.10
CA THR A 833 -31.01 -15.55 -0.78
C THR A 833 -31.84 -14.61 0.08
N ALA A 834 -32.07 -13.38 -0.36
CA ALA A 834 -33.03 -12.47 0.28
C ALA A 834 -34.46 -12.87 -0.05
N SER A 835 -34.69 -13.30 -1.29
CA SER A 835 -35.97 -13.77 -1.82
C SER A 835 -35.73 -14.72 -2.99
N GLU A 836 -36.76 -15.48 -3.37
CA GLU A 836 -36.77 -16.42 -4.49
C GLU A 836 -38.08 -16.29 -5.26
N LEU A 837 -38.00 -16.35 -6.59
CA LEU A 837 -39.15 -16.46 -7.46
C LEU A 837 -38.99 -17.70 -8.33
N ARG A 838 -39.94 -18.63 -8.23
CA ARG A 838 -40.02 -19.85 -9.05
C ARG A 838 -38.65 -20.54 -9.19
N ASN A 839 -37.88 -20.51 -8.12
CA ASN A 839 -36.52 -21.03 -8.08
C ASN A 839 -36.58 -22.55 -7.98
N ARG A 840 -36.21 -23.22 -9.06
CA ARG A 840 -36.07 -24.68 -9.06
C ARG A 840 -34.88 -25.09 -8.20
N GLY A 841 -33.82 -24.29 -8.20
CA GLY A 841 -32.65 -24.50 -7.32
C GLY A 841 -31.35 -24.01 -7.92
N PHE A 842 -30.24 -24.46 -7.35
CA PHE A 842 -28.90 -24.04 -7.70
C PHE A 842 -28.07 -25.25 -8.14
N ALA A 843 -27.64 -25.24 -9.39
CA ALA A 843 -26.54 -26.08 -9.84
C ALA A 843 -25.24 -25.50 -9.26
N VAL A 844 -24.58 -26.28 -8.41
CA VAL A 844 -23.27 -25.94 -7.87
C VAL A 844 -22.24 -26.37 -8.89
N GLU A 845 -21.47 -25.41 -9.39
CA GLU A 845 -20.47 -25.65 -10.41
C GLU A 845 -19.06 -25.40 -9.87
N ARG A 846 -18.11 -26.23 -10.34
CA ARG A 846 -16.73 -26.26 -9.90
C ARG A 846 -15.79 -26.22 -11.10
N ARG A 847 -14.63 -25.58 -10.93
CA ARG A 847 -13.50 -25.61 -11.87
C ARG A 847 -12.18 -25.63 -11.12
N THR A 848 -11.22 -26.44 -11.56
CA THR A 848 -9.83 -26.41 -11.04
C THR A 848 -8.96 -25.40 -11.79
N THR A 849 -7.72 -25.19 -11.34
CA THR A 849 -6.77 -24.32 -12.04
C THR A 849 -6.38 -24.87 -13.42
N ALA A 850 -6.43 -26.19 -13.60
CA ALA A 850 -6.07 -26.87 -14.85
C ALA A 850 -7.22 -26.93 -15.88
N GLU A 851 -8.47 -26.72 -15.44
CA GLU A 851 -9.66 -26.84 -16.29
C GLU A 851 -10.04 -25.48 -16.92
N SER A 852 -10.47 -25.50 -18.18
CA SER A 852 -10.91 -24.29 -18.90
C SER A 852 -12.39 -23.95 -18.66
N GLN A 853 -13.22 -24.90 -18.21
CA GLN A 853 -14.67 -24.75 -18.06
C GLN A 853 -15.17 -25.20 -16.67
N PHE A 854 -16.30 -24.65 -16.24
CA PHE A 854 -16.99 -25.08 -15.02
C PHE A 854 -17.85 -26.31 -15.29
N HIS A 855 -17.87 -27.25 -14.34
CA HIS A 855 -18.68 -28.45 -14.39
C HIS A 855 -19.65 -28.49 -13.20
N GLU A 856 -20.89 -28.89 -13.44
CA GLU A 856 -21.87 -29.09 -12.38
C GLU A 856 -21.50 -30.30 -11.51
N ILE A 857 -21.38 -30.06 -10.20
CA ILE A 857 -21.00 -31.08 -9.21
C ILE A 857 -22.15 -31.47 -8.28
N GLY A 858 -23.28 -30.76 -8.34
CA GLY A 858 -24.47 -31.08 -7.59
C GLY A 858 -25.57 -30.04 -7.78
N PHE A 859 -26.78 -30.37 -7.33
CA PHE A 859 -27.94 -29.48 -7.40
C PHE A 859 -28.62 -29.39 -6.04
N VAL A 860 -28.90 -28.16 -5.60
CA VAL A 860 -29.63 -27.90 -4.35
C VAL A 860 -30.97 -27.28 -4.70
N SER A 861 -32.06 -27.98 -4.37
CA SER A 861 -33.42 -27.49 -4.61
C SER A 861 -33.67 -26.16 -3.90
N GLY A 862 -34.25 -25.22 -4.64
CA GLY A 862 -34.71 -23.94 -4.10
C GLY A 862 -36.01 -24.10 -3.31
N ARG A 863 -36.54 -22.98 -2.82
CA ARG A 863 -37.86 -22.94 -2.14
C ARG A 863 -38.99 -22.49 -3.07
N GLY A 864 -38.79 -22.56 -4.39
CA GLY A 864 -39.76 -22.06 -5.36
C GLY A 864 -39.90 -20.55 -5.25
N THR A 865 -41.04 -20.07 -4.75
CA THR A 865 -41.31 -18.64 -4.53
C THR A 865 -41.37 -18.35 -3.03
N THR A 866 -40.47 -17.51 -2.52
CA THR A 866 -40.45 -17.08 -1.12
C THR A 866 -39.90 -15.66 -1.00
N SER A 867 -40.52 -14.84 -0.16
CA SER A 867 -40.00 -13.52 0.24
C SER A 867 -39.15 -13.57 1.52
N ASN A 868 -39.12 -14.72 2.21
CA ASN A 868 -38.26 -14.93 3.37
C ASN A 868 -36.87 -15.37 2.93
N SER A 869 -35.85 -14.81 3.58
CA SER A 869 -34.47 -15.19 3.31
C SER A 869 -34.23 -16.67 3.56
N GLN A 870 -33.59 -17.33 2.61
CA GLN A 870 -33.24 -18.75 2.70
C GLN A 870 -31.73 -18.91 2.80
N ARG A 871 -31.30 -19.88 3.61
CA ARG A 871 -29.90 -20.26 3.74
C ARG A 871 -29.72 -21.67 3.18
N TYR A 872 -28.68 -21.81 2.38
CA TYR A 872 -28.33 -23.06 1.74
C TYR A 872 -26.89 -23.42 2.06
N GLN A 873 -26.65 -24.73 2.05
CA GLN A 873 -25.32 -25.29 2.14
C GLN A 873 -25.19 -26.42 1.15
N TYR A 874 -24.02 -26.51 0.53
CA TYR A 874 -23.62 -27.66 -0.26
C TYR A 874 -22.25 -28.13 0.21
N LYS A 875 -22.08 -29.44 0.33
CA LYS A 875 -20.82 -30.05 0.69
C LYS A 875 -20.26 -30.75 -0.54
N ASP A 876 -19.14 -30.24 -1.06
CA ASP A 876 -18.37 -30.96 -2.07
C ASP A 876 -17.38 -31.88 -1.37
N ASP A 877 -17.77 -33.15 -1.22
CA ASP A 877 -16.93 -34.18 -0.61
C ASP A 877 -15.72 -34.58 -1.48
N ALA A 878 -15.74 -34.23 -2.77
CA ALA A 878 -14.70 -34.54 -3.74
C ALA A 878 -13.90 -33.29 -4.13
N ALA A 879 -13.88 -32.25 -3.29
CA ALA A 879 -13.16 -31.01 -3.56
C ALA A 879 -11.65 -31.29 -3.74
N PRO A 880 -11.05 -30.92 -4.89
CA PRO A 880 -9.63 -31.13 -5.14
C PRO A 880 -8.74 -30.48 -4.10
N THR A 881 -7.51 -30.99 -3.97
CA THR A 881 -6.58 -30.50 -2.95
C THR A 881 -5.88 -29.19 -3.33
N GLU A 882 -5.92 -28.82 -4.60
CA GLU A 882 -5.44 -27.56 -5.15
C GLU A 882 -6.45 -26.41 -4.96
N ALA A 883 -6.15 -25.22 -5.49
CA ALA A 883 -7.12 -24.13 -5.52
C ALA A 883 -8.29 -24.48 -6.45
N VAL A 884 -9.51 -24.26 -5.96
CA VAL A 884 -10.75 -24.62 -6.66
C VAL A 884 -11.66 -23.40 -6.73
N TYR A 885 -12.28 -23.19 -7.89
CA TYR A 885 -13.21 -22.11 -8.14
C TYR A 885 -14.62 -22.66 -8.14
N TYR A 886 -15.54 -22.01 -7.43
CA TYR A 886 -16.94 -22.38 -7.41
C TYR A 886 -17.82 -21.22 -7.87
N ARG A 887 -18.93 -21.55 -8.52
CA ARG A 887 -20.03 -20.63 -8.80
C ARG A 887 -21.35 -21.38 -8.65
N LEU A 888 -22.43 -20.63 -8.45
CA LEU A 888 -23.78 -21.15 -8.52
C LEU A 888 -24.36 -20.78 -9.87
N ARG A 889 -24.97 -21.75 -10.55
CA ARG A 889 -25.89 -21.54 -11.65
C ARG A 889 -27.30 -21.77 -11.13
N GLN A 890 -27.99 -20.68 -10.82
CA GLN A 890 -29.40 -20.71 -10.46
C GLN A 890 -30.24 -21.15 -11.65
N LEU A 891 -31.25 -21.98 -11.40
CA LEU A 891 -32.19 -22.50 -12.38
C LEU A 891 -33.61 -22.22 -11.89
N ASN A 892 -34.42 -21.56 -12.73
CA ASN A 892 -35.83 -21.31 -12.43
C ASN A 892 -36.71 -22.43 -13.04
N GLU A 893 -37.96 -22.54 -12.60
CA GLU A 893 -38.94 -23.52 -13.10
C GLU A 893 -39.22 -23.39 -14.60
N ASP A 894 -39.08 -22.18 -15.14
CA ASP A 894 -39.24 -21.88 -16.58
C ASP A 894 -38.00 -22.19 -17.42
N GLY A 895 -36.93 -22.69 -16.79
CA GLY A 895 -35.66 -23.04 -17.44
C GLY A 895 -34.66 -21.90 -17.58
N THR A 896 -34.99 -20.66 -17.16
CA THR A 896 -34.04 -19.55 -17.16
C THR A 896 -32.92 -19.75 -16.14
N THR A 897 -31.74 -19.19 -16.41
CA THR A 897 -30.55 -19.33 -15.57
C THR A 897 -29.87 -18.01 -15.24
N ALA A 898 -29.26 -17.93 -14.06
CA ALA A 898 -28.42 -16.82 -13.61
C ALA A 898 -27.19 -17.36 -12.86
N TYR A 899 -26.08 -16.63 -12.88
CA TYR A 899 -24.84 -17.06 -12.24
C TYR A 899 -24.46 -16.16 -11.05
N SER A 900 -23.91 -16.76 -9.99
CA SER A 900 -23.26 -16.02 -8.91
C SER A 900 -21.88 -15.49 -9.32
N PRO A 901 -21.30 -14.55 -8.55
CA PRO A 901 -19.85 -14.36 -8.55
C PRO A 901 -19.11 -15.67 -8.30
N VAL A 902 -17.89 -15.78 -8.82
CA VAL A 902 -17.00 -16.91 -8.57
C VAL A 902 -16.33 -16.73 -7.22
N VAL A 903 -16.36 -17.76 -6.38
CA VAL A 903 -15.63 -17.80 -5.11
C VAL A 903 -14.48 -18.78 -5.20
N VAL A 904 -13.35 -18.43 -4.59
CA VAL A 904 -12.14 -19.25 -4.60
C VAL A 904 -12.03 -19.99 -3.27
N LEU A 905 -11.92 -21.32 -3.34
CA LEU A 905 -11.47 -22.16 -2.24
C LEU A 905 -9.97 -22.38 -2.39
N ALA A 906 -9.19 -21.92 -1.41
CA ALA A 906 -7.76 -22.17 -1.38
C ALA A 906 -7.42 -23.67 -1.30
N ALA A 907 -6.22 -24.03 -1.79
CA ALA A 907 -5.68 -25.38 -1.71
C ALA A 907 -5.68 -25.91 -0.26
N THR A 908 -5.89 -27.22 -0.10
CA THR A 908 -5.74 -27.90 1.20
C THR A 908 -4.29 -27.80 1.63
N ALA A 909 -4.08 -27.36 2.85
CA ALA A 909 -3.00 -27.86 3.68
C ALA A 909 -3.00 -29.40 3.61
N ALA A 910 -1.93 -30.02 3.09
CA ALA A 910 -1.87 -31.47 2.89
C ALA A 910 -2.16 -32.24 4.21
N THR A 911 -3.04 -33.25 4.14
CA THR A 911 -3.35 -34.14 5.27
C THR A 911 -2.08 -34.84 5.73
N PRO A 912 -1.77 -34.89 7.04
CA PRO A 912 -0.61 -35.62 7.56
C PRO A 912 -0.64 -37.11 7.18
N VAL A 913 0.29 -37.56 6.34
CA VAL A 913 0.52 -38.97 6.00
C VAL A 913 1.70 -39.47 6.82
N LEU A 914 1.48 -40.48 7.67
CA LEU A 914 2.53 -41.24 8.36
C LEU A 914 2.91 -42.44 7.50
N SER A 915 4.15 -42.50 7.05
CA SER A 915 4.74 -43.61 6.30
C SER A 915 5.98 -44.12 7.01
N VAL A 916 6.28 -45.41 6.85
CA VAL A 916 7.41 -46.07 7.50
C VAL A 916 8.09 -47.06 6.57
N SER A 917 9.43 -47.07 6.56
CA SER A 917 10.24 -47.98 5.75
C SER A 917 11.62 -48.22 6.37
N PRO A 918 12.28 -49.38 6.18
CA PRO A 918 11.71 -50.58 5.58
C PRO A 918 10.75 -51.29 6.54
N VAL A 919 9.77 -52.03 6.00
CA VAL A 919 8.98 -53.00 6.75
C VAL A 919 8.99 -54.30 5.95
N PRO A 920 9.63 -55.39 6.42
CA PRO A 920 10.20 -55.56 7.76
C PRO A 920 11.48 -54.74 8.04
N ALA A 921 11.67 -54.29 9.27
CA ALA A 921 12.87 -53.58 9.73
C ALA A 921 13.80 -54.51 10.54
N GLN A 922 15.12 -54.32 10.37
CA GLN A 922 16.16 -55.02 11.15
C GLN A 922 16.78 -54.07 12.17
N ASP A 923 17.45 -53.01 11.71
CA ASP A 923 18.17 -52.08 12.59
C ASP A 923 17.38 -50.81 12.93
N PHE A 924 16.70 -50.22 11.93
CA PHE A 924 15.99 -48.94 12.07
C PHE A 924 14.72 -48.87 11.21
N LEU A 925 13.84 -47.92 11.55
CA LEU A 925 12.71 -47.48 10.75
C LEU A 925 12.91 -46.01 10.36
N GLN A 926 12.80 -45.71 9.06
CA GLN A 926 12.60 -44.36 8.56
C GLN A 926 11.11 -44.03 8.64
N ILE A 927 10.78 -42.95 9.33
CA ILE A 927 9.43 -42.44 9.52
C ILE A 927 9.32 -41.13 8.75
N THR A 928 8.35 -41.03 7.84
CA THR A 928 8.04 -39.81 7.11
C THR A 928 6.58 -39.40 7.37
N LEU A 929 6.42 -38.20 7.91
CA LEU A 929 5.19 -37.46 8.19
C LEU A 929 5.07 -36.28 7.21
N SER A 930 4.24 -36.40 6.18
CA SER A 930 4.07 -35.35 5.16
C SER A 930 2.71 -34.65 5.33
N GLY A 931 2.65 -33.32 5.34
CA GLY A 931 1.41 -32.54 5.52
C GLY A 931 1.60 -31.24 6.29
N VAL A 932 0.52 -30.52 6.62
CA VAL A 932 0.58 -29.43 7.61
C VAL A 932 0.58 -30.04 9.01
N LEU A 933 1.76 -30.05 9.62
CA LEU A 933 2.00 -30.64 10.93
C LEU A 933 1.94 -29.55 12.02
N ALA A 934 1.34 -29.88 13.16
CA ALA A 934 1.52 -29.09 14.37
C ALA A 934 3.00 -29.15 14.80
N ALA A 935 3.51 -28.05 15.38
CA ALA A 935 4.85 -28.05 15.95
C ALA A 935 4.91 -29.08 17.10
N ASN A 936 5.63 -30.18 16.88
CA ASN A 936 5.90 -31.30 17.81
C ASN A 936 4.88 -32.47 17.78
N THR A 937 4.91 -33.30 16.72
CA THR A 937 4.17 -34.58 16.66
C THR A 937 5.01 -35.69 17.31
N GLU A 938 4.47 -36.45 18.26
CA GLU A 938 5.13 -37.61 18.88
C GLU A 938 4.78 -38.89 18.11
N VAL A 939 5.76 -39.69 17.74
CA VAL A 939 5.57 -41.03 17.21
C VAL A 939 5.88 -42.05 18.29
N THR A 940 4.96 -42.98 18.52
CA THR A 940 5.07 -44.08 19.49
C THR A 940 5.01 -45.41 18.74
N LEU A 941 5.97 -46.30 19.01
CA LEU A 941 5.93 -47.70 18.60
C LEU A 941 5.35 -48.54 19.75
N LEU A 942 4.34 -49.35 19.45
CA LEU A 942 3.57 -50.15 20.40
C LEU A 942 3.77 -51.66 20.14
N ASP A 943 3.85 -52.47 21.19
CA ASP A 943 3.85 -53.94 21.08
C ASP A 943 2.45 -54.51 20.79
N GLN A 944 2.34 -55.84 20.70
CA GLN A 944 1.08 -56.54 20.41
C GLN A 944 0.01 -56.37 21.50
N GLN A 945 0.41 -55.98 22.72
CA GLN A 945 -0.48 -55.69 23.84
C GLN A 945 -0.82 -54.20 23.93
N GLY A 946 -0.34 -53.37 22.99
CA GLY A 946 -0.56 -51.94 22.96
C GLY A 946 0.32 -51.14 23.92
N ARG A 947 1.37 -51.74 24.48
CA ARG A 947 2.31 -51.06 25.38
C ARG A 947 3.36 -50.30 24.56
N PRO A 948 3.67 -49.04 24.91
CA PRO A 948 4.70 -48.27 24.23
C PRO A 948 6.09 -48.86 24.51
N VAL A 949 6.80 -49.21 23.45
CA VAL A 949 8.18 -49.72 23.51
C VAL A 949 9.20 -48.66 23.12
N LEU A 950 8.83 -47.72 22.25
CA LEU A 950 9.66 -46.56 21.87
C LEU A 950 8.78 -45.33 21.62
N ARG A 951 9.33 -44.14 21.89
CA ARG A 951 8.71 -42.84 21.60
C ARG A 951 9.75 -41.88 21.06
N GLN A 952 9.37 -41.08 20.07
CA GLN A 952 10.24 -40.07 19.47
C GLN A 952 9.41 -38.92 18.89
N THR A 953 9.78 -37.68 19.20
CA THR A 953 9.18 -36.50 18.57
C THR A 953 9.71 -36.35 17.14
N VAL A 954 8.82 -36.18 16.17
CA VAL A 954 9.13 -36.11 14.74
C VAL A 954 8.69 -34.77 14.16
N ARG A 955 9.52 -34.20 13.27
CA ARG A 955 9.27 -32.96 12.53
C ARG A 955 9.43 -33.21 11.04
N GLY A 956 8.40 -33.78 10.42
CA GLY A 956 8.45 -34.16 9.00
C GLY A 956 9.07 -35.53 8.81
N GLU A 957 10.30 -35.78 9.26
CA GLU A 957 10.94 -37.10 9.15
C GLU A 957 11.77 -37.45 10.39
N ALA A 958 11.92 -38.75 10.66
CA ALA A 958 12.76 -39.26 11.74
C ALA A 958 13.23 -40.69 11.48
N ARG A 959 14.42 -41.02 12.00
CA ARG A 959 14.92 -42.39 12.09
C ARG A 959 14.73 -42.91 13.51
N LEU A 960 14.08 -44.06 13.64
CA LEU A 960 13.79 -44.75 14.90
C LEU A 960 14.60 -46.05 14.96
N GLU A 961 15.55 -46.15 15.88
CA GLU A 961 16.38 -47.34 16.08
C GLU A 961 15.57 -48.46 16.74
N VAL A 962 15.55 -49.64 16.11
CA VAL A 962 14.76 -50.80 16.55
C VAL A 962 15.59 -52.07 16.76
N SER A 963 16.90 -52.00 16.58
CA SER A 963 17.85 -53.12 16.73
C SER A 963 17.80 -53.82 18.10
N SER A 964 17.42 -53.10 19.15
CA SER A 964 17.28 -53.64 20.52
C SER A 964 15.96 -54.38 20.76
N LEU A 965 14.98 -54.29 19.85
CA LEU A 965 13.66 -54.90 19.99
C LEU A 965 13.65 -56.36 19.49
N ALA A 966 12.78 -57.18 20.07
CA ALA A 966 12.59 -58.56 19.64
C ALA A 966 11.90 -58.63 18.26
N ALA A 967 12.15 -59.70 17.50
CA ALA A 967 11.42 -59.93 16.25
C ALA A 967 9.92 -60.11 16.54
N GLY A 968 9.06 -59.44 15.78
CA GLY A 968 7.62 -59.43 16.04
C GLY A 968 6.85 -58.31 15.35
N LEU A 969 5.53 -58.34 15.50
CA LEU A 969 4.62 -57.31 14.97
C LEU A 969 4.44 -56.17 15.98
N TYR A 970 4.59 -54.94 15.51
CA TYR A 970 4.43 -53.69 16.24
C TYR A 970 3.49 -52.73 15.50
N PHE A 971 3.02 -51.70 16.21
CA PHE A 971 2.16 -50.66 15.64
C PHE A 971 2.77 -49.28 15.90
N LEU A 972 3.03 -48.53 14.83
CA LEU A 972 3.55 -47.17 14.89
C LEU A 972 2.39 -46.18 14.80
N ARG A 973 2.27 -45.27 15.77
CA ARG A 973 1.22 -44.25 15.84
C ARG A 973 1.85 -42.88 16.05
N ALA A 974 1.37 -41.86 15.32
CA ALA A 974 1.74 -40.47 15.56
C ALA A 974 0.60 -39.72 16.27
N THR A 975 0.93 -38.82 17.19
CA THR A 975 -0.03 -37.97 17.91
C THR A 975 0.44 -36.52 17.98
N ASP A 976 -0.49 -35.56 17.92
CA ASP A 976 -0.20 -34.14 18.12
C ASP A 976 0.00 -33.80 19.60
N ALA A 977 0.31 -32.53 19.90
CA ALA A 977 0.52 -32.04 21.27
C ALA A 977 -0.74 -32.11 22.17
N ALA A 978 -1.93 -32.29 21.59
CA ALA A 978 -3.18 -32.51 22.31
C ALA A 978 -3.51 -34.01 22.46
N GLY A 979 -2.65 -34.91 21.97
CA GLY A 979 -2.81 -36.37 22.04
C GLY A 979 -3.69 -36.96 20.93
N ASN A 980 -4.11 -36.17 19.94
CA ASN A 980 -4.92 -36.67 18.82
C ASN A 980 -4.05 -37.42 17.82
N VAL A 981 -4.56 -38.52 17.24
CA VAL A 981 -3.82 -39.32 16.26
C VAL A 981 -3.65 -38.55 14.93
N VAL A 982 -2.41 -38.51 14.44
CA VAL A 982 -1.99 -37.83 13.20
C VAL A 982 -1.65 -38.89 12.15
N GLY A 983 -2.41 -38.92 11.05
CA GLY A 983 -2.25 -39.94 10.01
C GLY A 983 -2.69 -41.35 10.45
N LYS A 984 -2.69 -42.30 9.52
CA LYS A 984 -3.07 -43.71 9.80
C LYS A 984 -1.90 -44.43 10.51
N PRO A 985 -2.13 -45.11 11.65
CA PRO A 985 -1.11 -45.94 12.28
C PRO A 985 -0.58 -47.01 11.32
N GLN A 986 0.73 -47.26 11.36
CA GLN A 986 1.41 -48.21 10.48
C GLN A 986 1.68 -49.52 11.22
N LYS A 987 1.50 -50.65 10.53
CA LYS A 987 1.98 -51.95 11.01
C LYS A 987 3.46 -52.05 10.69
N VAL A 988 4.26 -52.41 11.68
CA VAL A 988 5.70 -52.59 11.54
C VAL A 988 6.04 -54.02 11.93
N LEU A 989 6.70 -54.75 11.03
CA LEU A 989 7.29 -56.03 11.33
C LEU A 989 8.78 -55.80 11.62
N ILE A 990 9.24 -56.22 12.79
CA ILE A 990 10.68 -56.29 13.08
C ILE A 990 11.12 -57.71 12.78
N ALA A 991 12.05 -57.87 11.84
CA ALA A 991 12.66 -59.13 11.45
C ALA A 991 14.11 -59.15 11.91
N ARG A 992 14.60 -60.32 12.32
CA ARG A 992 16.02 -60.55 12.59
C ARG A 992 16.55 -61.61 11.64
#